data_AF-A0A359KPK1-F1
#
_entry.id   AF-A0A359KPK1-F1
#
_cell.length_a   1.000
_cell.length_b   1.000
_cell.length_c   1.000
_cell.angle_alpha   90.00
_cell.angle_beta   90.00
_cell.angle_gamma   90.00
#
_symmetry.space_group_name_H-M   'P 1'
#
loop_
_entity.id
_entity.type
_entity.pdbx_description
1 polymer ?
#
loop_
_entity_poly.entity_id
_entity_poly.type
_entity_poly.pdbx_seq_one_letter_code
_entity_poly.pdbx_strand_id
1 'polypeptide(L)'
;CTIEDDAIVEPGAVVAALTHIPAGEVWGGNPARFRRKRDDLGPARSPADQPVASVMQPNGAYSAAPDDLRRLVISALSLDERETPADLSSDTCTVWDSLGQLAIAAAIFDRYGVTVAEDDIYKLRSLHDVDDAIQGRLVPATREHGDGVDAPVTQPGECLPLPDDLEMLPLLDHQAATRAIAARHDLPIATTQQIPVTVAATFVAQPLAPALRLWGGVMGFDIDCRFADYDQIVQTLLDPSGPFANGLSVVNVVLARPEDLWAGNEADTTARLDQIVAALGQSVAARGASELLVGTLPPAVSAFSPLANADTAWLRHQWHTRIGGLPGVGWFDFAEVVEHIGVERARDSASESLSRAPYSPLLYQELGIALARHVRSRRRSPAKVIAVDCDNTLWGGVVGEVGLDGIELGEDGPGRAYQLFQQQLKRLKERGILLAVVSRNEEADVLEVFERHPGMVLRPADIATWSVNWRHKSENLRSLAEEMNLGLDSFVFLDDDPAVRAEVAARAPEVHVVPLPSRATGYAEALARLWLFDGAQATDVDAARTQMMQEEGRRKRESTAAASIDEFLAGLDLRVEMRPPEDTEWARVAQLTQRTNQFNLSLKRRTVEEVRALAGEEAVLVLKAADRFGDYGLVGVVFVRPPDAARSAEIDTLLMSCRALGRGVEDAFLAGMAALAAGQGATTLVAPYVEGKRNAMVLDYLRRSGFTEQGSGAWTLSIVDPPSLPAHVQFDSPLLVTTGAPGGN
;
A
#
# COMPACT_ATOMS: atom_id res chain seq x y z
N CYS A 1 -46.94 16.97 24.96
CA CYS A 1 -46.23 16.54 26.17
C CYS A 1 -46.75 17.36 27.34
N THR A 2 -46.62 16.85 28.55
CA THR A 2 -46.91 17.60 29.77
C THR A 2 -45.56 17.89 30.42
N ILE A 3 -45.25 19.16 30.65
CA ILE A 3 -44.02 19.59 31.32
C ILE A 3 -44.48 20.24 32.62
N GLU A 4 -44.16 19.65 33.75
CA GLU A 4 -44.52 20.20 35.06
C GLU A 4 -43.65 21.41 35.40
N ASP A 5 -44.15 22.26 36.30
CA ASP A 5 -43.43 23.46 36.74
C ASP A 5 -42.03 23.10 37.25
N ASP A 6 -41.06 23.99 37.00
CA ASP A 6 -39.65 23.82 37.37
C ASP A 6 -38.84 22.73 36.63
N ALA A 7 -39.42 22.02 35.66
CA ALA A 7 -38.70 21.15 34.74
C ALA A 7 -37.97 21.93 33.63
N ILE A 8 -36.83 21.41 33.15
CA ILE A 8 -36.01 22.04 32.09
C ILE A 8 -35.90 21.09 30.89
N VAL A 9 -36.25 21.60 29.71
CA VAL A 9 -35.95 20.94 28.43
C VAL A 9 -34.80 21.69 27.76
N GLU A 10 -33.68 21.00 27.54
CA GLU A 10 -32.48 21.60 26.95
C GLU A 10 -32.75 22.09 25.51
N PRO A 11 -32.15 23.21 25.08
CA PRO A 11 -32.29 23.71 23.72
C PRO A 11 -31.96 22.63 22.67
N GLY A 12 -32.83 22.47 21.66
CA GLY A 12 -32.67 21.47 20.60
C GLY A 12 -33.22 20.07 20.91
N ALA A 13 -33.80 19.85 22.09
CA ALA A 13 -34.41 18.56 22.42
C ALA A 13 -35.77 18.35 21.73
N VAL A 14 -36.04 17.11 21.28
CA VAL A 14 -37.31 16.74 20.62
C VAL A 14 -38.14 15.85 21.54
N VAL A 15 -39.14 16.43 22.18
CA VAL A 15 -40.03 15.72 23.11
C VAL A 15 -41.14 15.02 22.32
N ALA A 16 -41.23 13.69 22.44
CA ALA A 16 -42.27 12.91 21.78
C ALA A 16 -43.69 13.28 22.26
N ALA A 17 -44.70 13.00 21.43
CA ALA A 17 -46.09 13.20 21.79
C ALA A 17 -46.46 12.36 23.02
N LEU A 18 -47.27 12.91 23.93
CA LEU A 18 -47.71 12.28 25.19
C LEU A 18 -46.60 12.03 26.25
N THR A 19 -45.36 12.47 26.05
CA THR A 19 -44.33 12.40 27.10
C THR A 19 -44.66 13.32 28.28
N HIS A 20 -44.51 12.81 29.51
CA HIS A 20 -44.64 13.55 30.76
C HIS A 20 -43.25 13.82 31.35
N ILE A 21 -42.90 15.10 31.52
CA ILE A 21 -41.64 15.55 32.11
C ILE A 21 -41.92 16.06 33.53
N PRO A 22 -41.49 15.33 34.58
CA PRO A 22 -41.72 15.68 35.98
C PRO A 22 -41.01 16.97 36.42
N ALA A 23 -41.57 17.63 37.44
CA ALA A 23 -41.01 18.82 38.06
C ALA A 23 -39.59 18.57 38.58
N GLY A 24 -38.69 19.54 38.35
CA GLY A 24 -37.31 19.47 38.83
C GLY A 24 -36.42 18.48 38.06
N GLU A 25 -36.81 18.02 36.88
CA GLU A 25 -35.96 17.21 36.00
C GLU A 25 -35.42 18.01 34.81
N VAL A 26 -34.23 17.64 34.34
CA VAL A 26 -33.61 18.20 33.11
C VAL A 26 -33.60 17.13 32.03
N TRP A 27 -34.19 17.41 30.86
CA TRP A 27 -34.32 16.50 29.73
C TRP A 27 -33.66 17.08 28.47
N GLY A 28 -32.98 16.24 27.68
CA GLY A 28 -32.26 16.69 26.47
C GLY A 28 -32.12 15.61 25.38
N GLY A 29 -31.78 16.02 24.15
CA GLY A 29 -31.56 15.15 22.99
C GLY A 29 -32.76 14.96 22.06
N ASN A 30 -32.57 14.22 20.96
CA ASN A 30 -33.61 13.88 19.98
C ASN A 30 -33.62 12.36 19.72
N PRO A 31 -34.59 11.59 20.30
CA PRO A 31 -35.67 12.06 21.16
C PRO A 31 -35.20 12.42 22.57
N ALA A 32 -35.90 13.37 23.21
CA ALA A 32 -35.56 13.89 24.53
C ALA A 32 -35.62 12.79 25.60
N ARG A 33 -34.59 12.69 26.44
CA ARG A 33 -34.50 11.76 27.58
C ARG A 33 -34.06 12.50 28.84
N PHE A 34 -34.44 11.98 30.00
CA PHE A 34 -33.97 12.44 31.30
C PHE A 34 -32.43 12.46 31.37
N ARG A 35 -31.87 13.55 31.89
CA ARG A 35 -30.43 13.74 32.09
C ARG A 35 -30.06 13.76 33.57
N ARG A 36 -30.74 14.57 34.38
CA ARG A 36 -30.43 14.80 35.80
C ARG A 36 -31.57 15.47 36.56
N LYS A 37 -31.52 15.47 37.90
CA LYS A 37 -32.41 16.28 38.74
C LYS A 37 -31.82 17.68 38.92
N ARG A 38 -32.69 18.68 39.04
CA ARG A 38 -32.35 20.10 39.13
C ARG A 38 -31.58 20.45 40.41
N ASP A 39 -31.88 19.75 41.50
CA ASP A 39 -31.30 20.02 42.84
C ASP A 39 -29.91 19.38 43.06
N ASP A 40 -29.35 18.71 42.04
CA ASP A 40 -28.03 18.05 42.12
C ASP A 40 -26.84 19.05 42.17
N LEU A 41 -27.10 20.36 42.26
CA LEU A 41 -26.10 21.39 42.52
C LEU A 41 -26.18 21.88 43.97
N GLY A 42 -25.25 21.41 44.82
CA GLY A 42 -25.10 21.89 46.20
C GLY A 42 -24.76 23.39 46.30
N PRO A 43 -24.90 24.01 47.49
CA PRO A 43 -24.93 25.46 47.64
C PRO A 43 -23.57 26.12 47.37
N ALA A 44 -23.61 27.23 46.64
CA ALA A 44 -22.47 28.02 46.23
C ALA A 44 -21.66 28.57 47.43
N ARG A 45 -20.33 28.34 47.43
CA ARG A 45 -19.38 29.01 48.33
C ARG A 45 -19.07 30.42 47.81
N SER A 46 -18.99 31.40 48.72
CA SER A 46 -18.68 32.81 48.42
C SER A 46 -17.23 33.02 47.92
N PRO A 47 -16.98 34.01 47.04
CA PRO A 47 -15.74 34.15 46.28
C PRO A 47 -14.70 35.05 46.98
N ALA A 48 -14.29 34.72 48.21
CA ALA A 48 -13.30 35.54 48.93
C ALA A 48 -12.14 34.80 49.60
N ASP A 49 -12.08 33.46 49.58
CA ASP A 49 -10.92 32.75 50.13
C ASP A 49 -10.59 31.49 49.31
N GLN A 50 -9.36 31.47 48.76
CA GLN A 50 -8.61 30.36 48.14
C GLN A 50 -8.62 30.24 46.59
N PRO A 51 -7.49 29.77 46.01
CA PRO A 51 -6.86 30.38 44.85
C PRO A 51 -7.52 29.95 43.55
N VAL A 52 -7.87 30.94 42.73
CA VAL A 52 -8.38 30.74 41.38
C VAL A 52 -7.22 30.24 40.51
N ALA A 53 -7.19 28.93 40.24
CA ALA A 53 -6.70 28.45 38.96
C ALA A 53 -7.69 28.97 37.91
N SER A 54 -7.21 29.93 37.12
CA SER A 54 -7.93 30.62 36.05
C SER A 54 -8.68 29.64 35.13
N VAL A 55 -10.00 29.60 35.25
CA VAL A 55 -10.86 29.23 34.13
C VAL A 55 -10.94 30.46 33.24
N MET A 56 -10.16 30.45 32.16
CA MET A 56 -10.22 31.45 31.09
C MET A 56 -11.60 31.41 30.43
N GLN A 57 -12.17 32.60 30.25
CA GLN A 57 -13.25 32.85 29.28
C GLN A 57 -12.78 32.44 27.87
N PRO A 58 -13.62 31.89 26.97
CA PRO A 58 -13.22 31.63 25.60
C PRO A 58 -13.29 32.93 24.79
N ASN A 59 -12.37 33.83 25.08
CA ASN A 59 -11.94 34.95 24.23
C ASN A 59 -10.40 34.98 24.23
N GLY A 60 -9.78 33.81 24.22
CA GLY A 60 -8.33 33.66 24.10
C GLY A 60 -7.95 33.58 22.64
N ALA A 61 -7.30 34.63 22.13
CA ALA A 61 -6.55 34.56 20.88
C ALA A 61 -5.55 33.39 20.97
N TYR A 62 -5.59 32.48 19.99
CA TYR A 62 -4.68 31.34 19.90
C TYR A 62 -3.30 31.82 19.42
N SER A 63 -2.45 32.41 20.25
CA SER A 63 -1.11 32.83 19.79
C SER A 63 -0.21 31.59 19.58
N ALA A 64 0.25 31.38 18.35
CA ALA A 64 1.23 30.34 18.06
C ALA A 64 2.60 30.73 18.63
N ALA A 65 3.39 29.76 19.12
CA ALA A 65 4.72 30.05 19.60
C ALA A 65 5.59 30.62 18.45
N PRO A 66 6.51 31.58 18.70
CA PRO A 66 7.35 32.16 17.65
C PRO A 66 8.13 31.13 16.83
N ASP A 67 8.61 30.06 17.48
CA ASP A 67 9.33 28.97 16.82
C ASP A 67 8.41 28.15 15.89
N ASP A 68 7.12 28.05 16.22
CA ASP A 68 6.13 27.34 15.39
C ASP A 68 5.81 28.09 14.11
N LEU A 69 5.66 29.41 14.19
CA LEU A 69 5.43 30.29 13.05
C LEU A 69 6.64 30.25 12.11
N ARG A 70 7.85 30.31 12.68
CA ARG A 70 9.09 30.21 11.93
C ARG A 70 9.17 28.90 11.15
N ARG A 71 8.92 27.76 11.80
CA ARG A 71 8.95 26.45 11.14
C ARG A 71 7.90 26.31 10.04
N LEU A 72 6.70 26.86 10.26
CA LEU A 72 5.65 26.89 9.23
C LEU A 72 6.15 27.60 7.96
N VAL A 73 6.74 28.79 8.11
CA VAL A 73 7.26 29.56 6.97
C VAL A 73 8.45 28.86 6.30
N ILE A 74 9.39 28.33 7.08
CA ILE A 74 10.54 27.57 6.57
C ILE A 74 10.06 26.38 5.72
N SER A 75 9.11 25.61 6.24
CA SER A 75 8.54 24.45 5.54
C SER A 75 7.77 24.84 4.28
N ALA A 76 6.95 25.89 4.35
CA ALA A 76 6.17 26.40 3.21
C ALA A 76 7.07 26.89 2.07
N LEU A 77 8.18 27.54 2.41
CA LEU A 77 9.11 28.15 1.45
C LEU A 77 10.27 27.24 1.03
N SER A 78 10.37 26.01 1.55
CA SER A 78 11.45 25.06 1.20
C SER A 78 12.84 25.49 1.68
N LEU A 79 12.91 26.20 2.81
CA LEU A 79 14.18 26.73 3.31
C LEU A 79 14.90 25.69 4.17
N ASP A 80 16.23 25.70 4.15
CA ASP A 80 17.03 24.96 5.13
C ASP A 80 17.00 25.71 6.47
N GLU A 81 16.50 25.05 7.52
CA GLU A 81 16.38 25.64 8.86
C GLU A 81 17.73 26.15 9.41
N ARG A 82 18.84 25.52 9.02
CA ARG A 82 20.20 25.87 9.46
C ARG A 82 20.75 27.10 8.76
N GLU A 83 20.32 27.34 7.52
CA GLU A 83 20.77 28.46 6.69
C GLU A 83 19.83 29.68 6.79
N THR A 84 18.64 29.48 7.35
CA THR A 84 17.62 30.53 7.43
C THR A 84 17.97 31.57 8.53
N PRO A 85 18.00 32.88 8.22
CA PRO A 85 18.25 33.94 9.20
C PRO A 85 17.23 33.96 10.33
N ALA A 86 17.61 34.39 11.54
CA ALA A 86 16.70 34.43 12.71
C ALA A 86 15.53 35.43 12.51
N ASP A 87 15.79 36.53 11.82
CA ASP A 87 14.86 37.60 11.44
C ASP A 87 14.16 37.32 10.10
N LEU A 88 13.50 36.17 10.01
CA LEU A 88 12.83 35.70 8.79
C LEU A 88 11.66 36.63 8.39
N SER A 89 11.77 37.26 7.22
CA SER A 89 10.78 38.17 6.63
C SER A 89 10.92 38.21 5.10
N SER A 90 10.00 38.88 4.40
CA SER A 90 10.11 39.13 2.96
C SER A 90 11.34 39.95 2.57
N ASP A 91 11.85 40.78 3.48
CA ASP A 91 13.02 41.63 3.23
C ASP A 91 14.34 40.85 3.37
N THR A 92 14.33 39.78 4.16
CA THR A 92 15.51 38.95 4.47
C THR A 92 15.53 37.63 3.71
N CYS A 93 14.42 37.23 3.08
CA CYS A 93 14.29 36.00 2.31
C CYS A 93 13.68 36.27 0.92
N THR A 94 14.49 36.11 -0.13
CA THR A 94 14.05 36.36 -1.51
C THR A 94 12.98 35.39 -2.03
N VAL A 95 12.88 34.20 -1.42
CA VAL A 95 11.85 33.19 -1.76
C VAL A 95 10.49 33.57 -1.15
N TRP A 96 10.46 34.46 -0.16
CA TRP A 96 9.24 35.02 0.40
C TRP A 96 8.71 36.17 -0.48
N ASP A 97 8.51 35.88 -1.76
CA ASP A 97 7.86 36.74 -2.75
C ASP A 97 6.34 36.50 -2.77
N SER A 98 5.64 37.01 -3.79
CA SER A 98 4.18 36.84 -3.94
C SER A 98 3.75 35.37 -4.07
N LEU A 99 4.58 34.50 -4.65
CA LEU A 99 4.29 33.06 -4.75
C LEU A 99 4.58 32.37 -3.42
N GLY A 100 5.63 32.78 -2.72
CA GLY A 100 5.91 32.36 -1.35
C GLY A 100 4.78 32.72 -0.38
N GLN A 101 4.16 33.90 -0.52
CA GLN A 101 3.00 34.31 0.27
C GLN A 101 1.79 33.39 0.09
N LEU A 102 1.52 32.94 -1.14
CA LEU A 102 0.47 31.96 -1.42
C LEU A 102 0.78 30.59 -0.79
N ALA A 103 2.03 30.15 -0.85
CA ALA A 103 2.46 28.91 -0.19
C ALA A 103 2.32 29.00 1.34
N ILE A 104 2.63 30.16 1.95
CA ILE A 104 2.43 30.40 3.38
C ILE A 104 0.95 30.39 3.73
N ALA A 105 0.09 31.04 2.94
CA ALA A 105 -1.36 31.00 3.15
C ALA A 105 -1.92 29.56 3.09
N ALA A 106 -1.43 28.73 2.16
CA ALA A 106 -1.77 27.31 2.11
C ALA A 106 -1.27 26.54 3.33
N ALA A 107 -0.05 26.82 3.82
CA ALA A 107 0.47 26.21 5.04
C ALA A 107 -0.33 26.62 6.30
N ILE A 108 -0.85 27.85 6.36
CA ILE A 108 -1.78 28.29 7.42
C ILE A 108 -3.08 27.46 7.35
N PHE A 109 -3.63 27.26 6.16
CA PHE A 109 -4.80 26.42 5.97
C PHE A 109 -4.55 24.97 6.38
N ASP A 110 -3.42 24.39 5.99
CA ASP A 110 -3.05 23.01 6.33
C ASP A 110 -2.89 22.80 7.83
N ARG A 111 -2.26 23.75 8.54
CA ARG A 111 -1.99 23.63 9.98
C ARG A 111 -3.14 24.05 10.87
N TYR A 112 -3.87 25.11 10.51
CA TYR A 112 -4.88 25.72 11.37
C TYR A 112 -6.30 25.63 10.81
N GLY A 113 -6.48 25.23 9.55
CA GLY A 113 -7.78 25.27 8.88
C GLY A 113 -8.30 26.69 8.64
N VAL A 114 -7.41 27.68 8.68
CA VAL A 114 -7.75 29.09 8.50
C VAL A 114 -7.50 29.47 7.04
N THR A 115 -8.54 29.92 6.34
CA THR A 115 -8.41 30.51 5.02
C THR A 115 -8.02 31.97 5.17
N VAL A 116 -6.88 32.36 4.59
CA VAL A 116 -6.46 33.77 4.52
C VAL A 116 -7.21 34.44 3.37
N ALA A 117 -7.84 35.57 3.64
CA ALA A 117 -8.55 36.33 2.60
C ALA A 117 -7.56 36.84 1.54
N GLU A 118 -8.02 36.97 0.30
CA GLU A 118 -7.17 37.17 -0.87
C GLU A 118 -6.42 38.51 -0.82
N ASP A 119 -7.07 39.56 -0.30
CA ASP A 119 -6.46 40.88 -0.07
C ASP A 119 -5.39 40.86 1.04
N ASP A 120 -5.40 39.85 1.91
CA ASP A 120 -4.51 39.72 3.06
C ASP A 120 -3.31 38.81 2.78
N ILE A 121 -3.40 37.91 1.78
CA ILE A 121 -2.28 37.02 1.40
C ILE A 121 -1.01 37.84 1.10
N TYR A 122 -1.13 38.94 0.36
CA TYR A 122 0.03 39.75 -0.01
C TYR A 122 0.58 40.65 1.10
N LYS A 123 -0.11 40.69 2.24
CA LYS A 123 0.31 41.36 3.47
C LYS A 123 1.16 40.45 4.36
N LEU A 124 1.21 39.14 4.09
CA LEU A 124 2.05 38.18 4.82
C LEU A 124 3.53 38.45 4.53
N ARG A 125 4.18 39.39 5.22
CA ARG A 125 5.58 39.80 4.97
C ARG A 125 6.52 39.51 6.14
N SER A 126 5.96 39.20 7.29
CA SER A 126 6.68 38.89 8.51
C SER A 126 5.99 37.76 9.29
N LEU A 127 6.70 37.16 10.24
CA LEU A 127 6.11 36.18 11.17
C LEU A 127 4.95 36.79 11.99
N HIS A 128 4.96 38.11 12.20
CA HIS A 128 3.86 38.80 12.88
C HIS A 128 2.60 38.85 12.02
N ASP A 129 2.72 39.14 10.73
CA ASP A 129 1.58 39.12 9.80
C ASP A 129 0.98 37.71 9.70
N VAL A 130 1.82 36.67 9.72
CA VAL A 130 1.39 35.27 9.76
C VAL A 130 0.60 34.97 11.04
N ASP A 131 1.07 35.42 12.22
CA ASP A 131 0.31 35.28 13.47
C ASP A 131 -1.04 36.02 13.40
N ASP A 132 -1.05 37.23 12.85
CA ASP A 132 -2.28 38.02 12.70
C ASP A 132 -3.28 37.39 11.74
N ALA A 133 -2.80 36.73 10.68
CA ALA A 133 -3.63 35.93 9.79
C ALA A 133 -4.30 34.77 10.55
N ILE A 134 -3.54 34.05 11.36
CA ILE A 134 -4.01 32.92 12.17
C ILE A 134 -5.03 33.38 13.22
N GLN A 135 -4.82 34.55 13.84
CA GLN A 135 -5.76 35.14 14.80
C GLN A 135 -7.03 35.70 14.15
N GLY A 136 -7.12 35.75 12.82
CA GLY A 136 -8.17 36.46 12.11
C GLY A 136 -8.12 37.99 12.31
N ARG A 137 -6.97 38.54 12.73
CA ARG A 137 -6.77 39.99 12.92
C ARG A 137 -6.49 40.75 11.63
N LEU A 138 -6.15 40.04 10.54
CA LEU A 138 -6.00 40.65 9.22
C LEU A 138 -7.35 40.95 8.52
N VAL A 139 -8.48 40.42 9.01
CA VAL A 139 -9.80 40.67 8.40
C VAL A 139 -10.19 42.14 8.56
N PRO A 140 -10.53 42.89 7.48
CA PRO A 140 -10.97 44.26 7.59
C PRO A 140 -12.37 44.33 8.23
N ALA A 141 -12.55 45.31 9.13
CA ALA A 141 -13.80 45.62 9.79
C ALA A 141 -14.85 46.24 8.84
N THR A 142 -15.30 45.54 7.79
CA THR A 142 -16.54 45.86 7.05
C THR A 142 -16.94 44.70 6.12
N ARG A 143 -17.97 43.93 6.51
CA ARG A 143 -18.89 43.23 5.58
C ARG A 143 -20.32 43.40 6.08
N GLU A 144 -20.87 44.61 5.91
CA GLU A 144 -22.30 44.76 5.68
C GLU A 144 -22.51 44.61 4.16
N HIS A 145 -23.00 43.45 3.72
CA HIS A 145 -23.89 43.23 2.56
C HIS A 145 -23.95 41.72 2.28
N GLY A 146 -25.18 41.20 2.17
CA GLY A 146 -25.49 39.78 2.14
C GLY A 146 -25.30 39.08 0.80
N ASP A 147 -25.59 37.78 0.88
CA ASP A 147 -25.63 36.73 -0.15
C ASP A 147 -24.29 36.05 -0.48
N GLY A 148 -24.12 34.84 0.07
CA GLY A 148 -23.17 33.83 -0.44
C GLY A 148 -22.48 32.99 0.63
N VAL A 149 -23.20 31.98 1.14
CA VAL A 149 -22.72 30.80 1.90
C VAL A 149 -21.53 31.06 2.84
N ASP A 150 -21.83 31.37 4.11
CA ASP A 150 -20.85 31.35 5.19
C ASP A 150 -20.17 29.97 5.26
N ALA A 151 -18.91 29.90 4.78
CA ALA A 151 -18.02 28.83 5.20
C ALA A 151 -17.82 29.00 6.72
N PRO A 152 -18.13 28.00 7.56
CA PRO A 152 -17.93 28.15 8.98
C PRO A 152 -16.45 28.43 9.23
N VAL A 153 -16.15 29.53 9.90
CA VAL A 153 -14.85 29.75 10.54
C VAL A 153 -14.69 28.62 11.55
N THR A 154 -14.03 27.53 11.15
CA THR A 154 -13.64 26.47 12.06
C THR A 154 -12.69 27.10 13.07
N GLN A 155 -13.19 27.37 14.28
CA GLN A 155 -12.33 27.62 15.42
C GLN A 155 -11.29 26.48 15.51
N PRO A 156 -10.04 26.73 15.96
CA PRO A 156 -9.03 25.69 16.13
C PRO A 156 -9.57 24.63 17.09
N GLY A 157 -10.14 23.57 16.51
CA GLY A 157 -10.83 22.49 17.17
C GLY A 157 -9.87 21.34 17.46
N GLU A 158 -10.22 20.56 18.48
CA GLU A 158 -9.46 19.42 19.02
C GLU A 158 -8.67 18.66 17.94
N CYS A 159 -7.37 18.57 18.14
CA CYS A 159 -6.47 17.80 17.29
C CYS A 159 -6.85 16.32 17.41
N LEU A 160 -7.34 15.73 16.31
CA LEU A 160 -7.66 14.30 16.25
C LEU A 160 -6.40 13.49 16.58
N PRO A 161 -6.50 12.46 17.46
CA PRO A 161 -5.36 11.58 17.69
C PRO A 161 -5.00 10.87 16.39
N LEU A 162 -3.72 10.94 16.01
CA LEU A 162 -3.22 10.17 14.88
C LEU A 162 -3.19 8.68 15.24
N PRO A 163 -3.46 7.79 14.28
CA PRO A 163 -3.31 6.36 14.48
C PRO A 163 -1.83 6.01 14.75
N ASP A 164 -1.61 4.96 15.53
CA ASP A 164 -0.26 4.43 15.78
C ASP A 164 0.39 3.94 14.47
N ASP A 165 -0.42 3.30 13.61
CA ASP A 165 -0.05 2.95 12.24
C ASP A 165 -0.46 4.07 11.28
N LEU A 166 0.54 4.81 10.79
CA LEU A 166 0.34 5.94 9.87
C LEU A 166 -0.19 5.51 8.50
N GLU A 167 -0.12 4.22 8.14
CA GLU A 167 -0.77 3.70 6.94
C GLU A 167 -2.30 3.74 7.01
N MET A 168 -2.88 4.02 8.19
CA MET A 168 -4.32 4.22 8.40
C MET A 168 -4.80 5.67 8.21
N LEU A 169 -3.88 6.63 8.02
CA LEU A 169 -4.23 8.04 7.79
C LEU A 169 -5.26 8.26 6.66
N PRO A 170 -5.22 7.51 5.53
CA PRO A 170 -6.20 7.68 4.46
C PRO A 170 -7.65 7.39 4.85
N LEU A 171 -7.89 6.77 6.01
CA LEU A 171 -9.24 6.52 6.54
C LEU A 171 -9.82 7.72 7.29
N LEU A 172 -8.98 8.65 7.74
CA LEU A 172 -9.40 9.89 8.38
C LEU A 172 -9.84 10.91 7.34
N ASP A 173 -10.62 11.90 7.77
CA ASP A 173 -10.81 13.10 6.95
C ASP A 173 -9.46 13.77 6.70
N HIS A 174 -9.11 13.99 5.43
CA HIS A 174 -7.79 14.47 5.03
C HIS A 174 -7.46 15.85 5.61
N GLN A 175 -8.45 16.75 5.72
CA GLN A 175 -8.22 18.08 6.29
C GLN A 175 -7.94 17.99 7.79
N ALA A 176 -8.71 17.18 8.53
CA ALA A 176 -8.45 16.91 9.93
C ALA A 176 -7.12 16.19 10.15
N ALA A 177 -6.79 15.19 9.33
CA ALA A 177 -5.51 14.48 9.40
C ALA A 177 -4.33 15.42 9.11
N THR A 178 -4.43 16.26 8.09
CA THR A 178 -3.40 17.26 7.75
C THR A 178 -3.13 18.20 8.92
N ARG A 179 -4.18 18.74 9.55
CA ARG A 179 -4.04 19.56 10.76
C ARG A 179 -3.37 18.82 11.90
N ALA A 180 -3.78 17.57 12.14
CA ALA A 180 -3.22 16.76 13.22
C ALA A 180 -1.75 16.41 13.01
N ILE A 181 -1.36 16.15 11.75
CA ILE A 181 0.02 15.94 11.36
C ILE A 181 0.83 17.23 11.53
N ALA A 182 0.33 18.36 11.01
CA ALA A 182 1.00 19.65 11.07
C ALA A 182 1.18 20.19 12.50
N ALA A 183 0.34 19.75 13.44
CA ALA A 183 0.44 20.08 14.85
C ALA A 183 1.53 19.27 15.60
N ARG A 184 2.05 18.18 15.03
CA ARG A 184 3.07 17.35 15.68
C ARG A 184 4.49 17.75 15.31
N HIS A 185 5.36 17.76 16.32
CA HIS A 185 6.77 18.13 16.19
C HIS A 185 7.73 16.93 16.29
N ASP A 186 7.21 15.77 16.65
CA ASP A 186 7.91 14.53 17.00
C ASP A 186 7.75 13.42 15.95
N LEU A 187 7.11 13.72 14.82
CA LEU A 187 6.94 12.76 13.75
C LEU A 187 8.31 12.36 13.17
N PRO A 188 8.52 11.06 12.86
CA PRO A 188 9.80 10.57 12.38
C PRO A 188 10.22 11.32 11.13
N ILE A 189 11.35 12.02 11.22
CA ILE A 189 11.94 12.74 10.10
C ILE A 189 12.34 11.72 9.03
N ALA A 190 12.00 12.03 7.78
CA ALA A 190 12.17 11.19 6.62
C ALA A 190 13.62 10.67 6.42
N THR A 191 13.72 9.64 5.59
CA THR A 191 15.00 9.06 5.14
C THR A 191 15.97 10.13 4.58
N THR A 192 17.28 9.90 4.69
CA THR A 192 18.34 10.85 4.32
C THR A 192 18.43 11.22 2.83
N GLN A 193 17.57 10.68 1.96
CA GLN A 193 17.61 10.93 0.53
C GLN A 193 16.38 11.73 0.08
N GLN A 194 16.62 12.99 -0.31
CA GLN A 194 15.60 13.84 -0.91
C GLN A 194 15.04 13.25 -2.21
N ILE A 195 13.73 13.37 -2.37
CA ILE A 195 12.95 13.00 -3.55
C ILE A 195 12.52 14.29 -4.24
N PRO A 196 13.17 14.68 -5.35
CA PRO A 196 12.76 15.86 -6.09
C PRO A 196 11.44 15.60 -6.83
N VAL A 197 10.47 16.46 -6.60
CA VAL A 197 9.19 16.49 -7.32
C VAL A 197 9.07 17.84 -8.01
N THR A 198 9.18 17.88 -9.33
CA THR A 198 9.08 19.13 -10.09
C THR A 198 7.71 19.23 -10.79
N VAL A 199 6.99 20.32 -10.57
CA VAL A 199 5.66 20.58 -11.15
C VAL A 199 5.74 21.70 -12.19
N ALA A 200 5.24 21.44 -13.39
CA ALA A 200 4.98 22.45 -14.41
C ALA A 200 3.47 22.54 -14.64
N ALA A 201 2.92 23.75 -14.60
CA ALA A 201 1.48 23.92 -14.72
C ALA A 201 1.07 25.14 -15.55
N THR A 202 -0.13 25.10 -16.14
CA THR A 202 -0.74 26.27 -16.80
C THR A 202 -1.28 27.31 -15.80
N PHE A 203 -1.34 26.94 -14.52
CA PHE A 203 -1.82 27.75 -13.40
C PHE A 203 -0.76 27.82 -12.28
N VAL A 204 -0.93 28.73 -11.33
CA VAL A 204 -0.06 28.81 -10.13
C VAL A 204 -0.28 27.59 -9.24
N ALA A 205 0.75 26.76 -9.09
CA ALA A 205 0.68 25.45 -8.43
C ALA A 205 1.36 25.41 -7.05
N GLN A 206 2.13 26.44 -6.70
CA GLN A 206 2.91 26.57 -5.46
C GLN A 206 2.15 26.22 -4.17
N PRO A 207 0.85 26.58 -4.02
CA PRO A 207 0.06 26.20 -2.84
C PRO A 207 -0.07 24.69 -2.57
N LEU A 208 0.24 23.79 -3.51
CA LEU A 208 0.21 22.34 -3.25
C LEU A 208 1.41 21.82 -2.43
N ALA A 209 2.51 22.58 -2.40
CA ALA A 209 3.76 22.12 -1.81
C ALA A 209 3.68 21.78 -0.31
N PRO A 210 3.00 22.57 0.55
CA PRO A 210 2.96 22.30 1.99
C PRO A 210 2.34 20.93 2.30
N ALA A 211 1.15 20.63 1.77
CA ALA A 211 0.49 19.34 1.94
C ALA A 211 1.31 18.17 1.38
N LEU A 212 1.91 18.31 0.19
CA LEU A 212 2.76 17.28 -0.42
C LEU A 212 3.93 16.91 0.51
N ARG A 213 4.63 17.92 1.05
CA ARG A 213 5.75 17.70 1.96
C ARG A 213 5.32 17.07 3.27
N LEU A 214 4.23 17.57 3.83
CA LEU A 214 3.74 17.11 5.11
C LEU A 214 3.37 15.62 5.07
N TRP A 215 2.59 15.23 4.05
CA TRP A 215 2.18 13.85 3.84
C TRP A 215 3.34 12.97 3.38
N GLY A 216 4.25 13.49 2.55
CA GLY A 216 5.50 12.81 2.20
C GLY A 216 6.33 12.44 3.43
N GLY A 217 6.55 13.43 4.31
CA GLY A 217 7.36 13.29 5.52
C GLY A 217 6.81 12.23 6.47
N VAL A 218 5.50 12.25 6.73
CA VAL A 218 4.81 11.24 7.55
C VAL A 218 4.91 9.84 6.97
N MET A 219 4.98 9.72 5.65
CA MET A 219 5.17 8.44 4.95
C MET A 219 6.66 8.04 4.84
N GLY A 220 7.57 8.82 5.45
CA GLY A 220 9.01 8.56 5.52
C GLY A 220 9.81 9.11 4.34
N PHE A 221 9.23 10.01 3.54
CA PHE A 221 9.83 10.57 2.33
C PHE A 221 10.15 12.06 2.49
N ASP A 222 11.40 12.44 2.20
CA ASP A 222 11.81 13.84 2.17
C ASP A 222 11.54 14.39 0.77
N ILE A 223 10.39 15.05 0.57
CA ILE A 223 9.97 15.54 -0.74
C ILE A 223 10.44 16.98 -0.96
N ASP A 224 11.35 17.16 -1.92
CA ASP A 224 11.75 18.47 -2.40
C ASP A 224 10.87 18.89 -3.58
N CYS A 225 9.78 19.60 -3.27
CA CYS A 225 8.85 20.12 -4.26
C CYS A 225 9.38 21.40 -4.93
N ARG A 226 9.47 21.39 -6.26
CA ARG A 226 9.95 22.49 -7.10
C ARG A 226 8.92 22.83 -8.17
N PHE A 227 8.94 24.06 -8.66
CA PHE A 227 8.00 24.54 -9.68
C PHE A 227 8.74 25.12 -10.88
N ALA A 228 8.22 24.84 -12.06
CA ALA A 228 8.59 25.56 -13.26
C ALA A 228 7.83 26.90 -13.34
N ASP A 229 8.25 27.76 -14.26
CA ASP A 229 7.60 29.04 -14.50
C ASP A 229 6.15 28.85 -14.97
N TYR A 230 5.32 29.83 -14.61
CA TYR A 230 3.89 29.88 -14.94
C TYR A 230 3.63 29.77 -16.45
N ASP A 231 2.74 28.83 -16.84
CA ASP A 231 2.31 28.57 -18.23
C ASP A 231 3.46 28.30 -19.22
N GLN A 232 4.57 27.74 -18.72
CA GLN A 232 5.75 27.37 -19.52
C GLN A 232 5.91 25.85 -19.69
N ILE A 233 4.81 25.10 -19.85
CA ILE A 233 4.86 23.63 -19.97
C ILE A 233 5.75 23.19 -21.15
N VAL A 234 5.56 23.75 -22.34
CA VAL A 234 6.33 23.33 -23.54
C VAL A 234 7.81 23.67 -23.39
N GLN A 235 8.13 24.87 -22.91
CA GLN A 235 9.49 25.34 -22.69
C GLN A 235 10.20 24.45 -21.66
N THR A 236 9.54 24.16 -20.54
CA THR A 236 10.05 23.28 -19.48
C THR A 236 10.29 21.86 -19.98
N LEU A 237 9.40 21.34 -20.83
CA LEU A 237 9.54 20.01 -21.40
C LEU A 237 10.73 19.92 -22.37
N LEU A 238 11.02 20.99 -23.09
CA LEU A 238 12.05 21.00 -24.14
C LEU A 238 13.42 21.49 -23.65
N ASP A 239 13.52 22.08 -22.46
CA ASP A 239 14.78 22.55 -21.91
C ASP A 239 15.62 21.39 -21.34
N PRO A 240 16.76 21.03 -21.96
CA PRO A 240 17.61 19.93 -21.51
C PRO A 240 18.36 20.23 -20.21
N SER A 241 18.47 21.52 -19.83
CA SER A 241 19.08 22.00 -18.59
C SER A 241 18.05 22.51 -17.57
N GLY A 242 16.77 22.41 -17.92
CA GLY A 242 15.66 23.00 -17.18
C GLY A 242 15.30 22.23 -15.91
N PRO A 243 14.20 22.62 -15.25
CA PRO A 243 13.81 22.04 -13.96
C PRO A 243 13.33 20.58 -14.08
N PHE A 244 13.07 20.09 -15.30
CA PHE A 244 12.79 18.67 -15.60
C PHE A 244 14.02 17.92 -16.16
N ALA A 245 15.23 18.46 -16.01
CA ALA A 245 16.47 17.83 -16.48
C ALA A 245 16.82 16.54 -15.71
N ASN A 246 17.72 15.74 -16.30
CA ASN A 246 17.97 14.35 -15.92
C ASN A 246 18.58 14.18 -14.53
N GLY A 247 17.98 13.30 -13.74
CA GLY A 247 18.51 12.80 -12.47
C GLY A 247 17.85 11.48 -12.09
N LEU A 248 18.63 10.52 -11.58
CA LEU A 248 18.06 9.29 -11.05
C LEU A 248 17.15 9.66 -9.87
N SER A 249 15.87 9.27 -9.91
CA SER A 249 14.87 9.42 -8.83
C SER A 249 14.02 10.70 -8.80
N VAL A 250 14.00 11.50 -9.87
CA VAL A 250 13.12 12.68 -10.00
C VAL A 250 11.71 12.28 -10.48
N VAL A 251 10.67 12.89 -9.88
CA VAL A 251 9.28 12.81 -10.36
C VAL A 251 8.90 14.14 -11.00
N ASN A 252 8.66 14.15 -12.31
CA ASN A 252 8.21 15.34 -13.03
C ASN A 252 6.70 15.28 -13.25
N VAL A 253 5.98 16.38 -13.03
CA VAL A 253 4.52 16.44 -13.09
C VAL A 253 4.08 17.60 -13.96
N VAL A 254 3.24 17.33 -14.97
CA VAL A 254 2.61 18.35 -15.81
C VAL A 254 1.13 18.45 -15.45
N LEU A 255 0.66 19.63 -15.01
CA LEU A 255 -0.74 19.88 -14.70
C LEU A 255 -1.31 20.94 -15.64
N ALA A 256 -2.43 20.64 -16.27
CA ALA A 256 -3.12 21.59 -17.14
C ALA A 256 -4.60 21.64 -16.78
N ARG A 257 -5.27 22.72 -17.18
CA ARG A 257 -6.71 22.88 -17.03
C ARG A 257 -7.38 23.21 -18.38
N PRO A 258 -8.65 22.81 -18.60
CA PRO A 258 -9.35 23.06 -19.86
C PRO A 258 -9.31 24.53 -20.32
N GLU A 259 -9.47 25.45 -19.37
CA GLU A 259 -9.61 26.89 -19.62
C GLU A 259 -8.35 27.51 -20.21
N ASP A 260 -7.19 27.02 -19.79
CA ASP A 260 -5.91 27.53 -20.26
C ASP A 260 -5.54 26.91 -21.60
N LEU A 261 -6.02 25.70 -21.91
CA LEU A 261 -5.71 24.99 -23.16
C LEU A 261 -6.59 25.42 -24.33
N TRP A 262 -7.81 25.87 -24.06
CA TRP A 262 -8.75 26.28 -25.09
C TRP A 262 -8.28 27.51 -25.85
N ALA A 263 -8.16 27.39 -27.18
CA ALA A 263 -7.71 28.48 -28.06
C ALA A 263 -8.86 29.16 -28.81
N GLY A 264 -10.10 29.06 -28.31
CA GLY A 264 -11.28 29.70 -28.89
C GLY A 264 -11.99 28.88 -29.97
N ASN A 265 -11.31 27.94 -30.63
CA ASN A 265 -11.90 26.97 -31.55
C ASN A 265 -11.15 25.62 -31.53
N GLU A 266 -11.79 24.57 -32.04
CA GLU A 266 -11.22 23.20 -32.03
C GLU A 266 -9.92 23.08 -32.84
N ALA A 267 -9.78 23.81 -33.96
CA ALA A 267 -8.61 23.69 -34.83
C ALA A 267 -7.34 24.24 -34.15
N ASP A 268 -7.42 25.46 -33.61
CA ASP A 268 -6.31 26.08 -32.89
C ASP A 268 -6.01 25.34 -31.58
N THR A 269 -7.05 24.85 -30.90
CA THR A 269 -6.89 24.04 -29.69
C THR A 269 -6.18 22.73 -30.01
N THR A 270 -6.54 22.06 -31.11
CA THR A 270 -5.87 20.84 -31.57
C THR A 270 -4.40 21.10 -31.86
N ALA A 271 -4.05 22.19 -32.55
CA ALA A 271 -2.66 22.54 -32.82
C ALA A 271 -1.86 22.76 -31.52
N ARG A 272 -2.44 23.41 -30.51
CA ARG A 272 -1.81 23.58 -29.19
C ARG A 272 -1.62 22.24 -28.46
N LEU A 273 -2.62 21.37 -28.48
CA LEU A 273 -2.50 20.03 -27.90
C LEU A 273 -1.38 19.23 -28.56
N ASP A 274 -1.32 19.24 -29.90
CA ASP A 274 -0.31 18.50 -30.65
C ASP A 274 1.10 19.02 -30.35
N GLN A 275 1.26 20.33 -30.12
CA GLN A 275 2.53 20.91 -29.67
C GLN A 275 2.96 20.38 -28.29
N ILE A 276 2.03 20.32 -27.32
CA ILE A 276 2.30 19.80 -25.97
C ILE A 276 2.65 18.31 -26.04
N VAL A 277 1.88 17.53 -26.80
CA VAL A 277 2.08 16.08 -26.99
C VAL A 277 3.44 15.80 -27.65
N ALA A 278 3.81 16.58 -28.66
CA ALA A 278 5.13 16.49 -29.28
C ALA A 278 6.26 16.82 -28.27
N ALA A 279 6.07 17.85 -27.43
CA ALA A 279 7.03 18.20 -26.39
C ALA A 279 7.16 17.10 -25.32
N LEU A 280 6.04 16.51 -24.89
CA LEU A 280 6.03 15.36 -23.98
C LEU A 280 6.82 14.18 -24.54
N GLY A 281 6.55 13.79 -25.79
CA GLY A 281 7.23 12.69 -26.46
C GLY A 281 8.74 12.92 -26.63
N GLN A 282 9.14 14.12 -27.07
CA GLN A 282 10.57 14.49 -27.16
C GLN A 282 11.25 14.43 -25.80
N SER A 283 10.53 14.86 -24.77
CA SER A 283 11.11 14.95 -23.45
C SER A 283 11.30 13.60 -22.79
N VAL A 284 10.35 12.67 -22.93
CA VAL A 284 10.54 11.28 -22.50
C VAL A 284 11.73 10.64 -23.21
N ALA A 285 11.88 10.86 -24.52
CA ALA A 285 13.01 10.33 -25.29
C ALA A 285 14.37 10.85 -24.78
N ALA A 286 14.43 12.07 -24.25
CA ALA A 286 15.65 12.69 -23.72
C ALA A 286 15.97 12.30 -22.26
N ARG A 287 14.98 11.80 -21.49
CA ARG A 287 15.04 11.77 -20.02
C ARG A 287 15.56 10.50 -19.35
N GLY A 288 15.78 9.43 -20.11
CA GLY A 288 16.23 8.14 -19.56
C GLY A 288 15.21 7.57 -18.54
N ALA A 289 15.63 7.33 -17.29
CA ALA A 289 14.85 6.63 -16.27
C ALA A 289 13.98 7.52 -15.34
N SER A 290 13.84 8.82 -15.64
CA SER A 290 13.04 9.76 -14.82
C SER A 290 11.54 9.59 -15.10
N GLU A 291 10.69 9.61 -14.07
CA GLU A 291 9.24 9.46 -14.26
C GLU A 291 8.62 10.80 -14.69
N LEU A 292 7.78 10.77 -15.73
CA LEU A 292 6.97 11.91 -16.16
C LEU A 292 5.49 11.58 -15.99
N LEU A 293 4.83 12.32 -15.12
CA LEU A 293 3.40 12.26 -14.89
C LEU A 293 2.72 13.41 -15.60
N VAL A 294 1.57 13.12 -16.21
CA VAL A 294 0.69 14.15 -16.76
C VAL A 294 -0.67 14.03 -16.10
N GLY A 295 -1.17 15.16 -15.61
CA GLY A 295 -2.49 15.27 -15.03
C GLY A 295 -3.57 14.91 -16.04
N THR A 296 -4.54 14.09 -15.64
CA THR A 296 -5.81 14.01 -16.37
C THR A 296 -6.46 15.39 -16.38
N LEU A 297 -7.09 15.76 -17.50
CA LEU A 297 -7.65 17.10 -17.62
C LEU A 297 -8.94 17.19 -16.77
N PRO A 298 -9.02 18.09 -15.76
CA PRO A 298 -10.17 18.18 -14.87
C PRO A 298 -11.41 18.75 -15.57
N PRO A 299 -12.60 18.70 -14.95
CA PRO A 299 -13.71 19.56 -15.38
C PRO A 299 -13.30 21.03 -15.32
N ALA A 300 -13.93 21.89 -16.13
CA ALA A 300 -13.70 23.32 -16.07
C ALA A 300 -14.23 23.86 -14.73
N VAL A 301 -13.39 24.62 -14.03
CA VAL A 301 -13.67 25.16 -12.70
C VAL A 301 -13.86 26.67 -12.72
N SER A 302 -13.28 27.42 -13.65
CA SER A 302 -13.42 28.90 -13.65
C SER A 302 -14.87 29.33 -13.84
N ALA A 303 -15.31 30.30 -13.03
CA ALA A 303 -16.54 31.04 -13.27
C ALA A 303 -16.42 32.01 -14.48
N PHE A 304 -15.20 32.33 -14.90
CA PHE A 304 -14.91 33.23 -16.01
C PHE A 304 -14.74 32.49 -17.35
N SER A 305 -14.79 31.16 -17.33
CA SER A 305 -14.55 30.34 -18.53
C SER A 305 -15.65 30.54 -19.57
N PRO A 306 -15.29 30.83 -20.84
CA PRO A 306 -16.25 30.82 -21.94
C PRO A 306 -16.52 29.40 -22.48
N LEU A 307 -15.85 28.36 -21.97
CA LEU A 307 -15.98 26.99 -22.47
C LEU A 307 -17.37 26.42 -22.16
N ALA A 308 -18.03 25.87 -23.18
CA ALA A 308 -19.21 25.06 -22.97
C ALA A 308 -18.84 23.68 -22.41
N ASN A 309 -19.82 23.00 -21.79
CA ASN A 309 -19.64 21.64 -21.28
C ASN A 309 -19.25 20.64 -22.38
N ALA A 310 -19.78 20.82 -23.60
CA ALA A 310 -19.44 19.99 -24.75
C ALA A 310 -17.97 20.15 -25.17
N ASP A 311 -17.48 21.39 -25.23
CA ASP A 311 -16.09 21.70 -25.57
C ASP A 311 -15.14 21.17 -24.50
N THR A 312 -15.50 21.30 -23.22
CA THR A 312 -14.74 20.74 -22.10
C THR A 312 -14.66 19.21 -22.19
N ALA A 313 -15.78 18.53 -22.45
CA ALA A 313 -15.80 17.07 -22.60
C ALA A 313 -14.98 16.61 -23.82
N TRP A 314 -15.09 17.32 -24.95
CA TRP A 314 -14.28 17.08 -26.13
C TRP A 314 -12.79 17.24 -25.82
N LEU A 315 -12.41 18.34 -25.16
CA LEU A 315 -11.02 18.65 -24.83
C LEU A 315 -10.42 17.60 -23.89
N ARG A 316 -11.16 17.18 -22.86
CA ARG A 316 -10.76 16.08 -21.94
C ARG A 316 -10.54 14.77 -22.71
N HIS A 317 -11.41 14.46 -23.67
CA HIS A 317 -11.25 13.28 -24.52
C HIS A 317 -10.02 13.39 -25.45
N GLN A 318 -9.81 14.54 -26.10
CA GLN A 318 -8.64 14.77 -26.97
C GLN A 318 -7.33 14.70 -26.18
N TRP A 319 -7.30 15.24 -24.96
CA TRP A 319 -6.16 15.17 -24.04
C TRP A 319 -5.81 13.72 -23.68
N HIS A 320 -6.81 12.96 -23.23
CA HIS A 320 -6.61 11.58 -22.82
C HIS A 320 -6.14 10.68 -23.98
N THR A 321 -6.79 10.79 -25.14
CA THR A 321 -6.47 9.95 -26.31
C THR A 321 -5.09 10.22 -26.90
N ARG A 322 -4.64 11.48 -26.95
CA ARG A 322 -3.30 11.82 -27.49
C ARG A 322 -2.17 11.41 -26.56
N ILE A 323 -2.32 11.62 -25.27
CA ILE A 323 -1.27 11.35 -24.29
C ILE A 323 -1.21 9.86 -23.94
N GLY A 324 -2.36 9.17 -23.89
CA GLY A 324 -2.42 7.74 -23.56
C GLY A 324 -1.64 6.84 -24.52
N GLY A 325 -1.30 7.31 -25.72
CA GLY A 325 -0.46 6.60 -26.68
C GLY A 325 1.04 6.81 -26.51
N LEU A 326 1.49 7.69 -25.59
CA LEU A 326 2.90 8.00 -25.40
C LEU A 326 3.57 7.02 -24.42
N PRO A 327 4.59 6.24 -24.87
CA PRO A 327 5.32 5.37 -23.97
C PRO A 327 6.13 6.21 -22.97
N GLY A 328 6.21 5.75 -21.72
CA GLY A 328 6.99 6.41 -20.66
C GLY A 328 6.32 7.63 -20.02
N VAL A 329 5.07 7.94 -20.38
CA VAL A 329 4.23 8.93 -19.68
C VAL A 329 3.26 8.20 -18.75
N GLY A 330 3.29 8.55 -17.46
CA GLY A 330 2.30 8.10 -16.48
C GLY A 330 1.15 9.10 -16.34
N TRP A 331 -0.01 8.63 -15.90
CA TRP A 331 -1.13 9.49 -15.52
C TRP A 331 -1.06 9.88 -14.05
N PHE A 332 -1.44 11.12 -13.76
CA PHE A 332 -1.80 11.60 -12.44
C PHE A 332 -3.29 11.99 -12.47
N ASP A 333 -4.11 11.42 -11.60
CA ASP A 333 -5.58 11.53 -11.67
C ASP A 333 -6.13 12.86 -11.14
N PHE A 334 -5.62 13.98 -11.68
CA PHE A 334 -6.04 15.32 -11.32
C PHE A 334 -7.55 15.54 -11.48
N ALA A 335 -8.16 15.04 -12.55
CA ALA A 335 -9.59 15.14 -12.75
C ALA A 335 -10.41 14.48 -11.63
N GLU A 336 -9.98 13.33 -11.13
CA GLU A 336 -10.66 12.61 -10.05
C GLU A 336 -10.61 13.40 -8.74
N VAL A 337 -9.47 14.05 -8.45
CA VAL A 337 -9.34 14.92 -7.26
C VAL A 337 -10.37 16.07 -7.30
N VAL A 338 -10.50 16.73 -8.46
CA VAL A 338 -11.48 17.82 -8.63
C VAL A 338 -12.92 17.28 -8.55
N GLU A 339 -13.20 16.13 -9.15
CA GLU A 339 -14.53 15.52 -9.16
C GLU A 339 -14.96 15.05 -7.77
N HIS A 340 -14.04 14.55 -6.96
CA HIS A 340 -14.29 14.14 -5.58
C HIS A 340 -14.67 15.33 -4.69
N ILE A 341 -13.97 16.46 -4.82
CA ILE A 341 -14.25 17.70 -4.08
C ILE A 341 -15.52 18.38 -4.62
N GLY A 342 -15.73 18.30 -5.92
CA GLY A 342 -16.78 19.00 -6.66
C GLY A 342 -16.35 20.40 -7.14
N VAL A 343 -16.79 20.77 -8.34
CA VAL A 343 -16.38 22.00 -9.04
C VAL A 343 -16.54 23.27 -8.21
N GLU A 344 -17.66 23.42 -7.50
CA GLU A 344 -17.93 24.64 -6.71
C GLU A 344 -16.98 24.77 -5.51
N ARG A 345 -16.65 23.67 -4.83
CA ARG A 345 -15.71 23.68 -3.70
C ARG A 345 -14.25 23.72 -4.15
N ALA A 346 -13.98 23.28 -5.37
CA ALA A 346 -12.67 23.33 -5.99
C ALA A 346 -12.28 24.75 -6.46
N ARG A 347 -13.26 25.62 -6.72
CA ARG A 347 -13.06 26.96 -7.30
C ARG A 347 -12.57 27.97 -6.27
N ASP A 348 -11.65 28.84 -6.71
CA ASP A 348 -11.35 30.12 -6.08
C ASP A 348 -11.24 31.22 -7.15
N SER A 349 -12.34 31.92 -7.40
CA SER A 349 -12.41 32.96 -8.44
C SER A 349 -11.69 34.25 -8.07
N ALA A 350 -11.57 34.56 -6.78
CA ALA A 350 -10.88 35.76 -6.33
C ALA A 350 -9.37 35.59 -6.53
N SER A 351 -8.83 34.45 -6.07
CA SER A 351 -7.44 34.08 -6.31
C SER A 351 -7.14 33.89 -7.81
N GLU A 352 -8.04 33.29 -8.60
CA GLU A 352 -7.88 33.18 -10.06
C GLU A 352 -7.63 34.54 -10.71
N SER A 353 -8.41 35.55 -10.30
CA SER A 353 -8.38 36.89 -10.87
C SER A 353 -7.12 37.67 -10.50
N LEU A 354 -6.63 37.49 -9.27
CA LEU A 354 -5.50 38.25 -8.73
C LEU A 354 -4.15 37.58 -9.00
N SER A 355 -4.10 36.25 -8.89
CA SER A 355 -2.86 35.48 -8.79
C SER A 355 -2.71 34.39 -9.85
N ARG A 356 -3.74 34.13 -10.67
CA ARG A 356 -3.80 32.96 -11.57
C ARG A 356 -3.72 31.61 -10.82
N ALA A 357 -4.08 31.57 -9.54
CA ALA A 357 -4.30 30.36 -8.77
C ALA A 357 -5.81 30.09 -8.66
N PRO A 358 -6.40 29.25 -9.54
CA PRO A 358 -7.85 29.14 -9.71
C PRO A 358 -8.54 28.20 -8.73
N TYR A 359 -7.76 27.53 -7.87
CA TYR A 359 -8.24 26.46 -7.03
C TYR A 359 -8.27 26.85 -5.56
N SER A 360 -9.23 26.29 -4.83
CA SER A 360 -9.35 26.53 -3.40
C SER A 360 -8.18 25.89 -2.62
N PRO A 361 -7.87 26.39 -1.41
CA PRO A 361 -6.86 25.78 -0.54
C PRO A 361 -7.08 24.28 -0.29
N LEU A 362 -8.36 23.87 -0.17
CA LEU A 362 -8.73 22.46 -0.02
C LEU A 362 -8.30 21.62 -1.24
N LEU A 363 -8.52 22.12 -2.46
CA LEU A 363 -8.11 21.39 -3.65
C LEU A 363 -6.58 21.31 -3.77
N TYR A 364 -5.84 22.38 -3.45
CA TYR A 364 -4.38 22.32 -3.42
C TYR A 364 -3.84 21.32 -2.39
N GLN A 365 -4.46 21.26 -1.21
CA GLN A 365 -4.15 20.26 -0.19
C GLN A 365 -4.34 18.84 -0.74
N GLU A 366 -5.52 18.54 -1.32
CA GLU A 366 -5.81 17.22 -1.89
C GLU A 366 -4.89 16.84 -3.06
N LEU A 367 -4.47 17.81 -3.89
CA LEU A 367 -3.47 17.56 -4.94
C LEU A 367 -2.11 17.18 -4.35
N GLY A 368 -1.69 17.88 -3.29
CA GLY A 368 -0.47 17.55 -2.56
C GLY A 368 -0.52 16.15 -1.96
N ILE A 369 -1.65 15.78 -1.34
CA ILE A 369 -1.91 14.45 -0.77
C ILE A 369 -1.86 13.37 -1.86
N ALA A 370 -2.53 13.60 -3.00
CA ALA A 370 -2.55 12.66 -4.12
C ALA A 370 -1.15 12.44 -4.72
N LEU A 371 -0.33 13.49 -4.83
CA LEU A 371 1.07 13.36 -5.26
C LEU A 371 1.93 12.61 -4.24
N ALA A 372 1.73 12.86 -2.94
CA ALA A 372 2.41 12.11 -1.88
C ALA A 372 2.05 10.61 -1.93
N ARG A 373 0.77 10.28 -2.15
CA ARG A 373 0.30 8.91 -2.39
C ARG A 373 0.97 8.28 -3.61
N HIS A 374 1.11 9.02 -4.71
CA HIS A 374 1.83 8.53 -5.90
C HIS A 374 3.27 8.16 -5.57
N VAL A 375 4.02 9.08 -4.93
CA VAL A 375 5.40 8.84 -4.49
C VAL A 375 5.48 7.60 -3.60
N ARG A 376 4.55 7.47 -2.64
CA ARG A 376 4.46 6.29 -1.77
C ARG A 376 4.28 5.01 -2.56
N SER A 377 3.34 4.95 -3.50
CA SER A 377 3.03 3.74 -4.28
C SER A 377 4.20 3.24 -5.14
N ARG A 378 5.11 4.13 -5.55
CA ARG A 378 6.30 3.77 -6.33
C ARG A 378 7.47 3.31 -5.46
N ARG A 379 7.51 3.73 -4.20
CA ARG A 379 8.67 3.54 -3.31
C ARG A 379 8.42 2.50 -2.22
N ARG A 380 7.16 2.24 -1.86
CA ARG A 380 6.77 1.16 -0.95
C ARG A 380 6.21 -0.01 -1.73
N SER A 381 6.49 -1.22 -1.25
CA SER A 381 5.81 -2.41 -1.76
C SER A 381 4.39 -2.45 -1.21
N PRO A 382 3.39 -2.86 -2.01
CA PRO A 382 2.06 -3.09 -1.50
C PRO A 382 2.05 -4.21 -0.46
N ALA A 383 1.08 -4.15 0.45
CA ALA A 383 0.69 -5.29 1.27
C ALA A 383 0.32 -6.48 0.37
N LYS A 384 0.52 -7.69 0.89
CA LYS A 384 0.41 -8.93 0.10
C LYS A 384 -0.74 -9.81 0.53
N VAL A 385 -1.16 -9.69 1.78
CA VAL A 385 -2.18 -10.56 2.38
C VAL A 385 -3.23 -9.72 3.08
N ILE A 386 -4.49 -10.01 2.82
CA ILE A 386 -5.61 -9.59 3.66
C ILE A 386 -6.04 -10.78 4.49
N ALA A 387 -5.84 -10.69 5.79
CA ALA A 387 -6.38 -11.62 6.77
C ALA A 387 -7.72 -11.08 7.28
N VAL A 388 -8.80 -11.83 7.06
CA VAL A 388 -10.17 -11.37 7.32
C VAL A 388 -10.89 -12.33 8.26
N ASP A 389 -11.58 -11.77 9.24
CA ASP A 389 -12.51 -12.48 10.12
C ASP A 389 -13.82 -12.86 9.40
N CYS A 390 -14.64 -13.75 9.97
CA CYS A 390 -15.88 -14.20 9.36
C CYS A 390 -17.13 -13.52 9.93
N ASP A 391 -17.48 -13.82 11.18
CA ASP A 391 -18.73 -13.37 11.79
C ASP A 391 -18.73 -11.85 11.98
N ASN A 392 -19.84 -11.19 11.65
CA ASN A 392 -19.97 -9.72 11.62
C ASN A 392 -18.96 -8.96 10.72
N THR A 393 -18.09 -9.68 10.01
CA THR A 393 -17.06 -9.14 9.11
C THR A 393 -17.35 -9.48 7.64
N LEU A 394 -17.43 -10.77 7.29
CA LEU A 394 -17.82 -11.24 5.94
C LEU A 394 -19.32 -11.42 5.76
N TRP A 395 -20.06 -11.61 6.86
CA TRP A 395 -21.53 -11.65 6.92
C TRP A 395 -21.98 -11.10 8.27
N GLY A 396 -23.26 -10.76 8.42
CA GLY A 396 -23.81 -10.34 9.71
C GLY A 396 -24.30 -11.53 10.54
N GLY A 397 -24.07 -11.49 11.85
CA GLY A 397 -24.46 -12.56 12.78
C GLY A 397 -23.36 -13.60 13.00
N VAL A 398 -23.55 -14.41 14.05
CA VAL A 398 -22.62 -15.45 14.49
C VAL A 398 -23.11 -16.80 13.99
N VAL A 399 -22.43 -17.40 13.03
CA VAL A 399 -22.91 -18.62 12.35
C VAL A 399 -23.22 -19.78 13.32
N GLY A 400 -22.42 -19.94 14.37
CA GLY A 400 -22.63 -20.98 15.39
C GLY A 400 -23.88 -20.79 16.24
N GLU A 401 -24.47 -19.58 16.26
CA GLU A 401 -25.68 -19.26 17.03
C GLU A 401 -26.93 -19.26 16.16
N VAL A 402 -26.86 -18.65 14.98
CA VAL A 402 -28.02 -18.42 14.11
C VAL A 402 -28.14 -19.44 12.97
N GLY A 403 -27.09 -20.23 12.74
CA GLY A 403 -27.00 -21.20 11.64
C GLY A 403 -26.91 -20.54 10.25
N LEU A 404 -26.75 -21.38 9.22
CA LEU A 404 -26.56 -20.96 7.83
C LEU A 404 -27.66 -20.03 7.31
N ASP A 405 -28.93 -20.31 7.62
CA ASP A 405 -30.07 -19.52 7.13
C ASP A 405 -30.30 -18.21 7.92
N GLY A 406 -29.65 -18.06 9.07
CA GLY A 406 -29.83 -16.94 9.99
C GLY A 406 -28.83 -15.80 9.82
N ILE A 407 -27.75 -16.00 9.04
CA ILE A 407 -26.76 -14.96 8.80
C ILE A 407 -27.28 -13.88 7.83
N GLU A 408 -26.88 -12.63 8.06
CA GLU A 408 -27.24 -11.52 7.19
C GLU A 408 -26.26 -11.43 6.02
N LEU A 409 -26.63 -12.02 4.89
CA LEU A 409 -25.86 -11.95 3.66
C LEU A 409 -26.77 -12.08 2.44
N GLY A 410 -26.82 -11.08 1.57
CA GLY A 410 -27.75 -11.09 0.44
C GLY A 410 -27.80 -9.78 -0.32
N GLU A 411 -28.63 -9.73 -1.37
CA GLU A 411 -28.68 -8.60 -2.31
C GLU A 411 -29.37 -7.35 -1.74
N ASP A 412 -30.20 -7.55 -0.72
CA ASP A 412 -31.05 -6.54 -0.07
C ASP A 412 -30.74 -6.39 1.43
N GLY A 413 -31.15 -5.26 2.01
CA GLY A 413 -31.04 -5.02 3.46
C GLY A 413 -29.58 -4.88 3.96
N PRO A 414 -29.32 -5.13 5.26
CA PRO A 414 -27.98 -5.03 5.83
C PRO A 414 -26.98 -6.02 5.21
N GLY A 415 -27.45 -7.18 4.75
CA GLY A 415 -26.65 -8.20 4.05
C GLY A 415 -25.95 -7.71 2.78
N ARG A 416 -26.48 -6.67 2.13
CA ARG A 416 -25.88 -6.07 0.93
C ARG A 416 -24.51 -5.44 1.21
N ALA A 417 -24.33 -4.85 2.39
CA ALA A 417 -23.07 -4.23 2.77
C ALA A 417 -21.92 -5.25 2.79
N TYR A 418 -22.19 -6.43 3.33
CA TYR A 418 -21.26 -7.55 3.35
C TYR A 418 -20.93 -8.07 1.95
N GLN A 419 -21.91 -8.17 1.05
CA GLN A 419 -21.63 -8.53 -0.35
C GLN A 419 -20.73 -7.51 -1.06
N LEU A 420 -20.99 -6.20 -0.87
CA LEU A 420 -20.14 -5.14 -1.45
C LEU A 420 -18.72 -5.21 -0.90
N PHE A 421 -18.56 -5.50 0.39
CA PHE A 421 -17.26 -5.71 1.01
C PHE A 421 -16.53 -6.93 0.43
N GLN A 422 -17.22 -8.07 0.31
CA GLN A 422 -16.66 -9.26 -0.34
C GLN A 422 -16.28 -9.02 -1.81
N GLN A 423 -17.07 -8.26 -2.56
CA GLN A 423 -16.74 -7.86 -3.93
C GLN A 423 -15.46 -7.03 -3.98
N GLN A 424 -15.27 -6.12 -3.02
CA GLN A 424 -14.05 -5.32 -2.93
C GLN A 424 -12.83 -6.18 -2.59
N LEU A 425 -12.95 -7.14 -1.67
CA LEU A 425 -11.90 -8.13 -1.39
C LEU A 425 -11.55 -8.95 -2.64
N LYS A 426 -12.56 -9.38 -3.39
CA LYS A 426 -12.37 -10.13 -4.65
C LYS A 426 -11.62 -9.32 -5.71
N ARG A 427 -11.93 -8.02 -5.86
CA ARG A 427 -11.19 -7.11 -6.76
C ARG A 427 -9.72 -6.97 -6.35
N LEU A 428 -9.43 -6.91 -5.05
CA LEU A 428 -8.04 -6.88 -4.56
C LEU A 428 -7.33 -8.21 -4.84
N LYS A 429 -8.02 -9.33 -4.69
CA LYS A 429 -7.50 -10.65 -5.07
C LYS A 429 -7.19 -10.76 -6.56
N GLU A 430 -8.06 -10.22 -7.42
CA GLU A 430 -7.83 -10.13 -8.87
C GLU A 430 -6.63 -9.24 -9.23
N ARG A 431 -6.15 -8.40 -8.29
CA ARG A 431 -4.92 -7.60 -8.41
C ARG A 431 -3.69 -8.27 -7.79
N GLY A 432 -3.78 -9.54 -7.38
CA GLY A 432 -2.68 -10.33 -6.84
C GLY A 432 -2.58 -10.36 -5.31
N ILE A 433 -3.52 -9.76 -4.58
CA ILE A 433 -3.57 -9.83 -3.11
C ILE A 433 -4.07 -11.20 -2.65
N LEU A 434 -3.38 -11.83 -1.70
CA LEU A 434 -3.80 -13.12 -1.14
C LEU A 434 -4.85 -12.89 -0.05
N LEU A 435 -5.92 -13.68 -0.07
CA LEU A 435 -6.94 -13.66 0.99
C LEU A 435 -6.69 -14.81 1.96
N ALA A 436 -6.67 -14.53 3.26
CA ALA A 436 -6.58 -15.53 4.31
C ALA A 436 -7.76 -15.36 5.28
N VAL A 437 -8.40 -16.46 5.66
CA VAL A 437 -9.46 -16.42 6.67
C VAL A 437 -8.84 -16.65 8.04
N VAL A 438 -9.09 -15.76 8.99
CA VAL A 438 -8.64 -15.88 10.37
C VAL A 438 -9.84 -15.69 11.28
N SER A 439 -10.49 -16.79 11.68
CA SER A 439 -11.77 -16.76 12.40
C SER A 439 -11.76 -17.54 13.71
N ARG A 440 -12.58 -17.12 14.69
CA ARG A 440 -12.80 -17.87 15.94
C ARG A 440 -14.13 -18.62 15.86
N ASN A 441 -14.13 -19.73 15.12
CA ASN A 441 -15.31 -20.55 14.88
C ASN A 441 -14.94 -22.03 14.86
N GLU A 442 -15.97 -22.87 14.76
CA GLU A 442 -15.82 -24.22 14.25
C GLU A 442 -15.55 -24.18 12.74
N GLU A 443 -14.59 -24.98 12.27
CA GLU A 443 -14.14 -24.92 10.88
C GLU A 443 -15.22 -25.40 9.91
N ALA A 444 -15.98 -26.42 10.32
CA ALA A 444 -17.07 -26.97 9.52
C ALA A 444 -18.16 -25.93 9.21
N ASP A 445 -18.54 -25.12 10.19
CA ASP A 445 -19.60 -24.11 10.05
C ASP A 445 -19.19 -23.02 9.06
N VAL A 446 -17.95 -22.54 9.16
CA VAL A 446 -17.40 -21.53 8.25
C VAL A 446 -17.34 -22.07 6.82
N LEU A 447 -16.81 -23.29 6.63
CA LEU A 447 -16.76 -23.91 5.31
C LEU A 447 -18.15 -24.12 4.72
N GLU A 448 -19.12 -24.52 5.53
CA GLU A 448 -20.51 -24.69 5.10
C GLU A 448 -21.09 -23.38 4.53
N VAL A 449 -20.83 -22.23 5.19
CA VAL A 449 -21.26 -20.92 4.68
C VAL A 449 -20.63 -20.61 3.32
N PHE A 450 -19.31 -20.79 3.19
CA PHE A 450 -18.60 -20.51 1.93
C PHE A 450 -19.07 -21.39 0.76
N GLU A 451 -19.44 -22.63 1.03
CA GLU A 451 -19.85 -23.61 0.02
C GLU A 451 -21.33 -23.49 -0.35
N ARG A 452 -22.21 -23.29 0.64
CA ARG A 452 -23.66 -23.46 0.47
C ARG A 452 -24.44 -22.16 0.47
N HIS A 453 -23.94 -21.09 1.10
CA HIS A 453 -24.73 -19.87 1.22
C HIS A 453 -24.84 -19.13 -0.14
N PRO A 454 -26.06 -18.89 -0.66
CA PRO A 454 -26.25 -18.31 -1.99
C PRO A 454 -25.72 -16.88 -2.09
N GLY A 455 -25.79 -16.12 -0.99
CA GLY A 455 -25.30 -14.74 -0.92
C GLY A 455 -23.78 -14.58 -0.85
N MET A 456 -23.00 -15.66 -0.68
CA MET A 456 -21.54 -15.58 -0.65
C MET A 456 -20.98 -15.22 -2.03
N VAL A 457 -20.09 -14.24 -2.08
CA VAL A 457 -19.39 -13.80 -3.29
C VAL A 457 -18.00 -14.45 -3.37
N LEU A 458 -17.32 -14.52 -2.24
CA LEU A 458 -16.06 -15.27 -2.10
C LEU A 458 -16.36 -16.77 -2.06
N ARG A 459 -15.52 -17.54 -2.75
CA ARG A 459 -15.58 -19.01 -2.74
C ARG A 459 -14.35 -19.58 -2.05
N PRO A 460 -14.35 -20.86 -1.62
CA PRO A 460 -13.17 -21.47 -1.04
C PRO A 460 -11.91 -21.35 -1.91
N ALA A 461 -12.10 -21.42 -3.24
CA ALA A 461 -11.03 -21.23 -4.22
C ALA A 461 -10.41 -19.82 -4.25
N ASP A 462 -11.09 -18.80 -3.70
CA ASP A 462 -10.57 -17.43 -3.58
C ASP A 462 -9.67 -17.25 -2.35
N ILE A 463 -9.69 -18.20 -1.39
CA ILE A 463 -8.95 -18.10 -0.13
C ILE A 463 -7.67 -18.92 -0.21
N ALA A 464 -6.52 -18.27 0.00
CA ALA A 464 -5.20 -18.90 -0.07
C ALA A 464 -4.92 -19.83 1.12
N THR A 465 -5.34 -19.42 2.32
CA THR A 465 -5.13 -20.20 3.56
C THR A 465 -6.18 -19.85 4.62
N TRP A 466 -6.35 -20.74 5.59
CA TRP A 466 -7.39 -20.67 6.61
C TRP A 466 -6.81 -20.97 7.99
N SER A 467 -7.14 -20.13 8.96
CA SER A 467 -6.94 -20.39 10.38
C SER A 467 -8.25 -20.14 11.12
N VAL A 468 -9.07 -21.19 11.19
CA VAL A 468 -10.37 -21.19 11.86
C VAL A 468 -10.24 -22.06 13.10
N ASN A 469 -10.12 -21.44 14.27
CA ASN A 469 -9.95 -22.11 15.56
C ASN A 469 -10.09 -21.11 16.72
N TRP A 470 -10.07 -21.61 17.95
CA TRP A 470 -10.27 -20.80 19.16
C TRP A 470 -8.98 -20.15 19.72
N ARG A 471 -7.86 -20.16 18.99
CA ARG A 471 -6.62 -19.49 19.44
C ARG A 471 -6.71 -17.97 19.30
N HIS A 472 -5.72 -17.28 19.83
CA HIS A 472 -5.56 -15.85 19.62
C HIS A 472 -5.31 -15.52 18.14
N LYS A 473 -5.89 -14.40 17.66
CA LYS A 473 -5.77 -14.04 16.23
C LYS A 473 -4.33 -13.66 15.90
N SER A 474 -3.62 -13.00 16.83
CA SER A 474 -2.20 -12.69 16.67
C SER A 474 -1.33 -13.93 16.47
N GLU A 475 -1.62 -15.03 17.20
CA GLU A 475 -0.89 -16.30 17.05
C GLU A 475 -1.19 -16.95 15.70
N ASN A 476 -2.46 -16.93 15.30
CA ASN A 476 -2.88 -17.43 13.99
C ASN A 476 -2.21 -16.65 12.85
N LEU A 477 -2.15 -15.32 12.94
CA LEU A 477 -1.46 -14.47 11.94
C LEU A 477 0.04 -14.80 11.84
N ARG A 478 0.73 -15.01 12.97
CA ARG A 478 2.14 -15.45 12.98
C ARG A 478 2.32 -16.80 12.28
N SER A 479 1.47 -17.77 12.61
CA SER A 479 1.50 -19.09 11.97
C SER A 479 1.24 -19.00 10.47
N LEU A 480 0.30 -18.16 10.04
CA LEU A 480 0.01 -17.96 8.62
C LEU A 480 1.16 -17.25 7.88
N ALA A 481 1.79 -16.27 8.51
CA ALA A 481 2.96 -15.59 7.94
C ALA A 481 4.12 -16.57 7.69
N GLU A 482 4.39 -17.46 8.66
CA GLU A 482 5.38 -18.54 8.52
C GLU A 482 4.98 -19.54 7.42
N GLU A 483 3.73 -19.97 7.39
CA GLU A 483 3.19 -20.87 6.36
C GLU A 483 3.34 -20.28 4.95
N MET A 484 3.03 -19.00 4.79
CA MET A 484 3.06 -18.30 3.50
C MET A 484 4.47 -17.82 3.12
N ASN A 485 5.45 -17.95 4.02
CA ASN A 485 6.80 -17.41 3.90
C ASN A 485 6.78 -15.91 3.55
N LEU A 486 5.99 -15.15 4.32
CA LEU A 486 5.81 -13.71 4.19
C LEU A 486 6.05 -13.03 5.54
N GLY A 487 6.49 -11.76 5.52
CA GLY A 487 6.61 -10.96 6.74
C GLY A 487 5.24 -10.46 7.21
N LEU A 488 5.07 -10.30 8.52
CA LEU A 488 3.83 -9.77 9.12
C LEU A 488 3.51 -8.34 8.69
N ASP A 489 4.55 -7.57 8.35
CA ASP A 489 4.48 -6.23 7.73
C ASP A 489 3.81 -6.22 6.35
N SER A 490 3.55 -7.40 5.77
CA SER A 490 2.79 -7.53 4.52
C SER A 490 1.33 -7.95 4.72
N PHE A 491 0.88 -8.11 5.96
CA PHE A 491 -0.49 -8.48 6.32
C PHE A 491 -1.33 -7.27 6.69
N VAL A 492 -2.56 -7.24 6.18
CA VAL A 492 -3.62 -6.34 6.59
C VAL A 492 -4.70 -7.15 7.27
N PHE A 493 -5.05 -6.81 8.50
CA PHE A 493 -6.03 -7.54 9.30
C PHE A 493 -7.36 -6.78 9.41
N LEU A 494 -8.46 -7.47 9.09
CA LEU A 494 -9.83 -6.95 9.07
C LEU A 494 -10.71 -7.78 10.02
N ASP A 495 -11.26 -7.12 11.04
CA ASP A 495 -12.11 -7.74 12.07
C ASP A 495 -13.03 -6.65 12.66
N ASP A 496 -14.29 -6.96 12.93
CA ASP A 496 -15.28 -6.01 13.45
C ASP A 496 -15.11 -5.73 14.95
N ASP A 497 -14.54 -6.66 15.71
CA ASP A 497 -14.39 -6.56 17.16
C ASP A 497 -13.18 -5.66 17.54
N PRO A 498 -13.42 -4.48 18.15
CA PRO A 498 -12.34 -3.59 18.58
C PRO A 498 -11.39 -4.24 19.61
N ALA A 499 -11.86 -5.17 20.44
CA ALA A 499 -11.02 -5.85 21.41
C ALA A 499 -10.05 -6.83 20.72
N VAL A 500 -10.51 -7.51 19.68
CA VAL A 500 -9.66 -8.38 18.86
C VAL A 500 -8.64 -7.56 18.07
N ARG A 501 -9.07 -6.44 17.47
CA ARG A 501 -8.14 -5.51 16.81
C ARG A 501 -7.05 -5.00 17.76
N ALA A 502 -7.42 -4.60 18.97
CA ALA A 502 -6.46 -4.15 19.99
C ALA A 502 -5.49 -5.28 20.41
N GLU A 503 -5.98 -6.52 20.49
CA GLU A 503 -5.15 -7.70 20.79
C GLU A 503 -4.09 -7.93 19.72
N VAL A 504 -4.48 -7.88 18.43
CA VAL A 504 -3.56 -8.03 17.31
C VAL A 504 -2.56 -6.87 17.27
N ALA A 505 -3.01 -5.62 17.42
CA ALA A 505 -2.13 -4.46 17.44
C ALA A 505 -1.06 -4.54 18.55
N ALA A 506 -1.43 -5.04 19.74
CA ALA A 506 -0.51 -5.17 20.86
C ALA A 506 0.46 -6.35 20.74
N ARG A 507 0.03 -7.48 20.17
CA ARG A 507 0.81 -8.74 20.13
C ARG A 507 1.47 -9.04 18.80
N ALA A 508 1.06 -8.36 17.73
CA ALA A 508 1.63 -8.43 16.39
C ALA A 508 1.66 -7.02 15.77
N PRO A 509 2.44 -6.08 16.35
CA PRO A 509 2.48 -4.68 15.93
C PRO A 509 2.96 -4.47 14.48
N GLU A 510 3.58 -5.48 13.87
CA GLU A 510 3.97 -5.46 12.47
C GLU A 510 2.77 -5.58 11.51
N VAL A 511 1.62 -6.10 11.97
CA VAL A 511 0.42 -6.26 11.14
C VAL A 511 -0.34 -4.94 11.04
N HIS A 512 -0.73 -4.56 9.82
CA HIS A 512 -1.59 -3.40 9.60
C HIS A 512 -3.04 -3.72 10.03
N VAL A 513 -3.47 -3.21 11.18
CA VAL A 513 -4.82 -3.47 11.73
C VAL A 513 -5.77 -2.36 11.30
N VAL A 514 -6.75 -2.69 10.47
CA VAL A 514 -7.69 -1.69 9.94
C VAL A 514 -8.79 -1.40 10.97
N PRO A 515 -8.98 -0.13 11.37
CA PRO A 515 -10.09 0.25 12.25
C PRO A 515 -11.40 0.27 11.46
N LEU A 516 -11.99 -0.91 11.23
CA LEU A 516 -13.27 -1.01 10.54
C LEU A 516 -14.34 -0.16 11.25
N PRO A 517 -15.17 0.59 10.49
CA PRO A 517 -16.22 1.42 11.06
C PRO A 517 -17.25 0.58 11.83
N SER A 518 -18.01 1.14 12.75
CA SER A 518 -18.98 0.36 13.54
C SER A 518 -20.16 -0.21 12.73
N ARG A 519 -20.30 0.17 11.46
CA ARG A 519 -21.36 -0.29 10.56
C ARG A 519 -20.74 -0.90 9.30
N ALA A 520 -21.16 -2.11 8.96
CA ALA A 520 -20.69 -2.83 7.76
C ALA A 520 -20.86 -2.05 6.45
N THR A 521 -21.82 -1.11 6.39
CA THR A 521 -22.01 -0.22 5.23
C THR A 521 -20.77 0.58 4.85
N GLY A 522 -19.85 0.82 5.80
CA GLY A 522 -18.60 1.53 5.55
C GLY A 522 -17.39 0.63 5.24
N TYR A 523 -17.51 -0.71 5.31
CA TYR A 523 -16.35 -1.60 5.17
C TYR A 523 -15.73 -1.54 3.77
N ALA A 524 -16.57 -1.61 2.73
CA ALA A 524 -16.11 -1.55 1.34
C ALA A 524 -15.41 -0.22 1.03
N GLU A 525 -15.95 0.89 1.53
CA GLU A 525 -15.37 2.23 1.37
C GLU A 525 -14.04 2.36 2.13
N ALA A 526 -13.98 1.89 3.38
CA ALA A 526 -12.73 1.88 4.15
C ALA A 526 -11.62 1.14 3.39
N LEU A 527 -11.93 -0.03 2.83
CA LEU A 527 -10.97 -0.81 2.05
C LEU A 527 -10.54 -0.12 0.75
N ALA A 528 -11.44 0.62 0.08
CA ALA A 528 -11.13 1.36 -1.14
C ALA A 528 -10.21 2.57 -0.89
N ARG A 529 -10.25 3.15 0.32
CA ARG A 529 -9.44 4.33 0.70
C ARG A 529 -8.01 3.98 1.10
N LEU A 530 -7.72 2.72 1.45
CA LEU A 530 -6.39 2.30 1.90
C LEU A 530 -5.34 2.36 0.79
N TRP A 531 -4.21 3.03 1.07
CA TRP A 531 -3.07 3.13 0.15
C TRP A 531 -2.15 1.90 0.20
N LEU A 532 -2.34 1.03 1.20
CA LEU A 532 -1.57 -0.20 1.41
C LEU A 532 -1.54 -1.14 0.19
N PHE A 533 -2.53 -1.04 -0.69
CA PHE A 533 -2.66 -1.90 -1.88
C PHE A 533 -2.27 -1.20 -3.18
N ASP A 534 -1.81 0.05 -3.12
CA ASP A 534 -1.40 0.79 -4.33
C ASP A 534 -0.22 0.11 -5.02
N GLY A 535 -0.24 0.04 -6.34
CA GLY A 535 0.80 -0.63 -7.12
C GLY A 535 0.70 -2.16 -7.16
N ALA A 536 -0.23 -2.79 -6.44
CA ALA A 536 -0.50 -4.22 -6.59
C ALA A 536 -1.03 -4.52 -8.00
N GLN A 537 -0.31 -5.36 -8.74
CA GLN A 537 -0.68 -5.84 -10.06
C GLN A 537 -0.65 -7.37 -10.07
N ALA A 538 -1.64 -7.97 -10.73
CA ALA A 538 -1.66 -9.40 -10.93
C ALA A 538 -0.52 -9.80 -11.87
N THR A 539 0.40 -10.61 -11.36
CA THR A 539 1.29 -11.38 -12.23
C THR A 539 0.73 -12.78 -12.41
N ASP A 540 1.02 -13.43 -13.55
CA ASP A 540 0.66 -14.85 -13.76
C ASP A 540 1.21 -15.76 -12.63
N VAL A 541 2.24 -15.30 -11.93
CA VAL A 541 2.84 -15.95 -10.76
C VAL A 541 1.92 -15.90 -9.52
N ASP A 542 1.09 -14.86 -9.37
CA ASP A 542 0.26 -14.65 -8.17
C ASP A 542 -1.02 -15.50 -8.19
N ALA A 543 -1.62 -15.72 -9.36
CA ALA A 543 -2.74 -16.66 -9.52
C ALA A 543 -2.30 -18.11 -9.23
N ALA A 544 -1.12 -18.50 -9.73
CA ALA A 544 -0.50 -19.79 -9.44
C ALA A 544 -0.11 -19.94 -7.95
N ARG A 545 0.21 -18.84 -7.26
CA ARG A 545 0.59 -18.84 -5.85
C ARG A 545 -0.57 -19.20 -4.93
N THR A 546 -1.78 -18.73 -5.22
CA THR A 546 -2.98 -19.08 -4.45
C THR A 546 -3.25 -20.59 -4.52
N GLN A 547 -3.23 -21.16 -5.73
CA GLN A 547 -3.43 -22.61 -5.94
C GLN A 547 -2.32 -23.44 -5.26
N MET A 548 -1.06 -23.04 -5.44
CA MET A 548 0.07 -23.71 -4.79
C MET A 548 -0.06 -23.72 -3.26
N MET A 549 -0.52 -22.61 -2.67
CA MET A 549 -0.74 -22.51 -1.21
C MET A 549 -1.91 -23.39 -0.76
N GLN A 550 -3.02 -23.44 -1.50
CA GLN A 550 -4.13 -24.33 -1.19
C GLN A 550 -3.71 -25.81 -1.23
N GLU A 551 -2.91 -26.20 -2.23
CA GLU A 551 -2.36 -27.55 -2.34
C GLU A 551 -1.42 -27.89 -1.19
N GLU A 552 -0.54 -26.95 -0.81
CA GLU A 552 0.40 -27.13 0.30
C GLU A 552 -0.30 -27.16 1.67
N GLY A 553 -1.33 -26.33 1.87
CA GLY A 553 -2.21 -26.36 3.04
C GLY A 553 -2.99 -27.68 3.16
N ARG A 554 -3.57 -28.16 2.05
CA ARG A 554 -4.23 -29.48 2.02
C ARG A 554 -3.25 -30.61 2.37
N ARG A 555 -2.04 -30.57 1.81
CA ARG A 555 -0.97 -31.53 2.12
C ARG A 555 -0.60 -31.52 3.60
N LYS A 556 -0.46 -30.35 4.24
CA LYS A 556 -0.19 -30.25 5.69
C LYS A 556 -1.34 -30.82 6.53
N ARG A 557 -2.60 -30.52 6.18
CA ARG A 557 -3.77 -31.06 6.89
C ARG A 557 -3.82 -32.58 6.82
N GLU A 558 -3.59 -33.15 5.65
CA GLU A 558 -3.52 -34.61 5.47
C GLU A 558 -2.30 -35.22 6.18
N SER A 559 -1.15 -34.53 6.20
CA SER A 559 0.04 -34.98 6.95
C SER A 559 -0.15 -34.94 8.46
N THR A 560 -0.95 -34.00 8.98
CA THR A 560 -1.24 -33.90 10.43
C THR A 560 -2.30 -34.92 10.85
N ALA A 561 -3.13 -35.39 9.91
CA ALA A 561 -4.12 -36.45 10.11
C ALA A 561 -3.55 -37.87 9.95
N ALA A 562 -2.34 -38.03 9.37
CA ALA A 562 -1.68 -39.31 9.19
C ALA A 562 -1.06 -39.81 10.51
N ALA A 563 -1.21 -41.10 10.81
CA ALA A 563 -0.72 -41.70 12.06
C ALA A 563 0.81 -41.85 12.12
N SER A 564 1.51 -41.77 10.97
CA SER A 564 2.97 -41.74 10.86
C SER A 564 3.45 -41.08 9.56
N ILE A 565 4.70 -40.60 9.55
CA ILE A 565 5.34 -39.98 8.38
C ILE A 565 5.52 -40.98 7.21
N ASP A 566 5.78 -42.25 7.53
CA ASP A 566 6.02 -43.29 6.53
C ASP A 566 4.74 -43.68 5.78
N GLU A 567 3.59 -43.73 6.46
CA GLU A 567 2.28 -43.96 5.83
C GLU A 567 1.87 -42.79 4.92
N PHE A 568 2.18 -41.56 5.32
CA PHE A 568 1.93 -40.37 4.49
C PHE A 568 2.80 -40.38 3.21
N LEU A 569 4.09 -40.66 3.34
CA LEU A 569 5.02 -40.72 2.20
C LEU A 569 4.67 -41.87 1.22
N ALA A 570 4.29 -43.04 1.73
CA ALA A 570 3.83 -44.15 0.91
C ALA A 570 2.53 -43.85 0.14
N GLY A 571 1.63 -43.06 0.74
CA GLY A 571 0.37 -42.65 0.12
C GLY A 571 0.47 -41.51 -0.90
N LEU A 572 1.64 -40.86 -1.02
CA LEU A 572 1.83 -39.64 -1.83
C LEU A 572 1.81 -39.89 -3.35
N ASP A 573 2.14 -41.12 -3.80
CA ASP A 573 2.38 -41.46 -5.22
C ASP A 573 3.37 -40.48 -5.89
N LEU A 574 4.50 -40.24 -5.22
CA LEU A 574 5.48 -39.25 -5.65
C LEU A 574 6.26 -39.76 -6.87
N ARG A 575 6.09 -39.05 -8.00
CA ARG A 575 6.79 -39.27 -9.26
C ARG A 575 7.85 -38.20 -9.44
N VAL A 576 9.07 -38.62 -9.74
CA VAL A 576 10.21 -37.72 -9.94
C VAL A 576 10.87 -38.07 -11.26
N GLU A 577 11.01 -37.08 -12.13
CA GLU A 577 11.67 -37.22 -13.43
C GLU A 577 12.95 -36.39 -13.45
N MET A 578 14.07 -37.00 -13.86
CA MET A 578 15.35 -36.32 -14.03
C MET A 578 15.85 -36.48 -15.46
N ARG A 579 15.97 -35.37 -16.19
CA ARG A 579 16.35 -35.36 -17.61
C ARG A 579 17.08 -34.08 -18.02
N PRO A 580 17.71 -34.02 -19.21
CA PRO A 580 18.18 -32.76 -19.77
C PRO A 580 17.04 -31.73 -19.95
N PRO A 581 17.33 -30.42 -19.86
CA PRO A 581 16.34 -29.37 -20.13
C PRO A 581 15.91 -29.34 -21.60
N GLU A 582 14.63 -29.05 -21.83
CA GLU A 582 14.09 -28.76 -23.16
C GLU A 582 14.38 -27.31 -23.58
N ASP A 583 14.25 -26.99 -24.88
CA ASP A 583 14.54 -25.65 -25.42
C ASP A 583 13.73 -24.52 -24.78
N THR A 584 12.53 -24.83 -24.29
CA THR A 584 11.62 -23.90 -23.59
C THR A 584 11.99 -23.70 -22.12
N GLU A 585 12.80 -24.58 -21.54
CA GLU A 585 13.07 -24.60 -20.09
C GLU A 585 14.32 -23.81 -19.69
N TRP A 586 15.18 -23.43 -20.65
CA TRP A 586 16.42 -22.69 -20.38
C TRP A 586 16.19 -21.37 -19.61
N ALA A 587 15.12 -20.63 -19.93
CA ALA A 587 14.75 -19.42 -19.21
C ALA A 587 14.42 -19.71 -17.74
N ARG A 588 13.73 -20.82 -17.48
CA ARG A 588 13.38 -21.27 -16.13
C ARG A 588 14.61 -21.76 -15.35
N VAL A 589 15.53 -22.44 -16.01
CA VAL A 589 16.81 -22.86 -15.41
C VAL A 589 17.60 -21.64 -14.93
N ALA A 590 17.81 -20.65 -15.79
CA ALA A 590 18.49 -19.41 -15.42
C ALA A 590 17.78 -18.69 -14.25
N GLN A 591 16.45 -18.60 -14.30
CA GLN A 591 15.65 -18.01 -13.22
C GLN A 591 15.87 -18.71 -11.87
N LEU A 592 16.00 -20.04 -11.84
CA LEU A 592 16.26 -20.79 -10.61
C LEU A 592 17.64 -20.47 -10.03
N THR A 593 18.66 -20.28 -10.87
CA THR A 593 19.99 -19.86 -10.40
C THR A 593 19.98 -18.47 -9.75
N GLN A 594 19.08 -17.58 -10.19
CA GLN A 594 18.98 -16.20 -9.70
C GLN A 594 18.16 -16.07 -8.41
N ARG A 595 17.12 -16.90 -8.25
CA ARG A 595 16.13 -16.74 -7.16
C ARG A 595 16.31 -17.72 -5.99
N THR A 596 16.96 -18.85 -6.20
CA THR A 596 17.08 -19.90 -5.17
C THR A 596 18.24 -19.60 -4.24
N ASN A 597 17.96 -19.31 -2.97
CA ASN A 597 18.98 -18.97 -1.98
C ASN A 597 19.02 -19.92 -0.75
N GLN A 598 18.08 -20.87 -0.64
CA GLN A 598 18.00 -21.75 0.54
C GLN A 598 18.59 -23.16 0.27
N PHE A 599 18.16 -23.84 -0.80
CA PHE A 599 18.80 -25.07 -1.27
C PHE A 599 19.69 -24.74 -2.47
N ASN A 600 20.84 -24.12 -2.21
CA ASN A 600 21.78 -23.71 -3.25
C ASN A 600 23.23 -23.93 -2.82
N LEU A 601 23.92 -24.82 -3.53
CA LEU A 601 25.28 -25.25 -3.24
C LEU A 601 26.33 -24.15 -3.47
N SER A 602 26.25 -23.43 -4.60
CA SER A 602 27.34 -22.57 -5.07
C SER A 602 27.00 -21.07 -5.13
N LEU A 603 25.71 -20.72 -5.02
CA LEU A 603 25.18 -19.34 -5.10
C LEU A 603 25.54 -18.59 -6.40
N LYS A 604 25.97 -19.33 -7.44
CA LYS A 604 26.31 -18.78 -8.75
C LYS A 604 25.03 -18.41 -9.51
N ARG A 605 24.84 -17.12 -9.77
CA ARG A 605 23.72 -16.58 -10.54
C ARG A 605 24.10 -16.50 -12.00
N ARG A 606 23.26 -17.04 -12.88
CA ARG A 606 23.55 -17.12 -14.32
C ARG A 606 22.44 -16.57 -15.20
N THR A 607 22.82 -16.04 -16.35
CA THR A 607 21.88 -15.69 -17.43
C THR A 607 21.52 -16.92 -18.26
N VAL A 608 20.57 -16.77 -19.18
CA VAL A 608 20.15 -17.86 -20.09
C VAL A 608 21.31 -18.26 -21.01
N GLU A 609 22.08 -17.27 -21.48
CA GLU A 609 23.23 -17.44 -22.35
C GLU A 609 24.35 -18.21 -21.64
N GLU A 610 24.63 -17.86 -20.38
CA GLU A 610 25.66 -18.52 -19.56
C GLU A 610 25.29 -19.98 -19.25
N VAL A 611 24.03 -20.24 -18.90
CA VAL A 611 23.55 -21.62 -18.66
C VAL A 611 23.63 -22.46 -19.94
N ARG A 612 23.26 -21.90 -21.09
CA ARG A 612 23.34 -22.60 -22.38
C ARG A 612 24.78 -22.87 -22.81
N ALA A 613 25.71 -21.94 -22.55
CA ALA A 613 27.12 -22.15 -22.83
C ALA A 613 27.69 -23.32 -22.01
N LEU A 614 27.31 -23.42 -20.74
CA LEU A 614 27.75 -24.51 -19.85
C LEU A 614 27.22 -25.89 -20.27
N ALA A 615 26.09 -25.96 -20.95
CA ALA A 615 25.54 -27.23 -21.45
C ALA A 615 26.44 -27.92 -22.50
N GLY A 616 27.41 -27.21 -23.09
CA GLY A 616 28.43 -27.81 -23.96
C GLY A 616 29.64 -28.40 -23.23
N GLU A 617 29.85 -28.04 -21.96
CA GLU A 617 31.02 -28.41 -21.15
C GLU A 617 30.66 -29.29 -19.95
N GLU A 618 29.44 -29.15 -19.44
CA GLU A 618 28.91 -29.79 -18.24
C GLU A 618 27.59 -30.50 -18.55
N ALA A 619 27.27 -31.55 -17.79
CA ALA A 619 25.97 -32.18 -17.86
C ALA A 619 24.95 -31.35 -17.07
N VAL A 620 23.97 -30.77 -17.78
CA VAL A 620 22.87 -29.99 -17.18
C VAL A 620 21.62 -30.85 -17.12
N LEU A 621 21.08 -31.04 -15.93
CA LEU A 621 19.86 -31.82 -15.71
C LEU A 621 18.86 -31.02 -14.88
N VAL A 622 17.59 -31.18 -15.24
CA VAL A 622 16.45 -30.61 -14.54
C VAL A 622 15.68 -31.72 -13.85
N LEU A 623 15.12 -31.39 -12.69
CA LEU A 623 14.29 -32.28 -11.89
C LEU A 623 12.86 -31.78 -11.93
N LYS A 624 11.95 -32.64 -12.36
CA LYS A 624 10.50 -32.45 -12.25
C LYS A 624 9.96 -33.42 -11.20
N ALA A 625 8.93 -32.99 -10.49
CA ALA A 625 8.23 -33.83 -9.54
C ALA A 625 6.73 -33.64 -9.70
N ALA A 626 5.94 -34.69 -9.45
CA ALA A 626 4.49 -34.66 -9.34
C ALA A 626 4.04 -35.64 -8.25
N ASP A 627 2.90 -35.40 -7.61
CA ASP A 627 2.28 -36.35 -6.70
C ASP A 627 0.78 -36.53 -7.02
N ARG A 628 0.06 -37.34 -6.22
CA ARG A 628 -1.39 -37.52 -6.40
C ARG A 628 -2.23 -36.25 -6.26
N PHE A 629 -1.65 -35.17 -5.76
CA PHE A 629 -2.34 -33.91 -5.46
C PHE A 629 -2.07 -32.81 -6.49
N GLY A 630 -0.99 -32.90 -7.27
CA GLY A 630 -0.65 -31.91 -8.30
C GLY A 630 0.77 -32.06 -8.86
N ASP A 631 1.05 -31.32 -9.92
CA ASP A 631 2.37 -31.24 -10.57
C ASP A 631 3.19 -30.11 -9.91
N TYR A 632 4.40 -30.42 -9.43
CA TYR A 632 5.28 -29.41 -8.85
C TYR A 632 6.09 -28.63 -9.91
N GLY A 633 6.02 -29.05 -11.16
CA GLY A 633 6.79 -28.55 -12.29
C GLY A 633 8.29 -28.75 -12.11
N LEU A 634 9.08 -27.87 -12.72
CA LEU A 634 10.54 -27.89 -12.62
C LEU A 634 10.97 -27.41 -11.21
N VAL A 635 11.41 -28.35 -10.38
CA VAL A 635 11.72 -28.18 -8.95
C VAL A 635 13.20 -28.15 -8.65
N GLY A 636 14.07 -28.67 -9.52
CA GLY A 636 15.51 -28.70 -9.26
C GLY A 636 16.35 -28.59 -10.53
N VAL A 637 17.60 -28.17 -10.35
CA VAL A 637 18.62 -28.10 -11.41
C VAL A 637 19.97 -28.53 -10.85
N VAL A 638 20.69 -29.34 -11.62
CA VAL A 638 22.08 -29.69 -11.35
C VAL A 638 22.95 -29.47 -12.59
N PHE A 639 24.17 -29.00 -12.33
CA PHE A 639 25.27 -28.92 -13.29
C PHE A 639 26.40 -29.79 -12.77
N VAL A 640 26.77 -30.82 -13.52
CA VAL A 640 27.82 -31.77 -13.15
C VAL A 640 28.94 -31.71 -14.18
N ARG A 641 30.15 -31.41 -13.72
CA ARG A 641 31.35 -31.46 -14.55
C ARG A 641 31.74 -32.91 -14.84
N PRO A 642 32.25 -33.19 -16.05
CA PRO A 642 32.78 -34.51 -16.36
C PRO A 642 33.91 -34.89 -15.40
N PRO A 643 34.08 -36.18 -15.08
CA PRO A 643 35.09 -36.63 -14.14
C PRO A 643 36.51 -36.25 -14.56
N ASP A 644 37.29 -35.83 -13.57
CA ASP A 644 38.72 -35.53 -13.74
C ASP A 644 39.60 -36.80 -13.82
N ALA A 645 40.92 -36.61 -13.90
CA ALA A 645 41.88 -37.71 -13.92
C ALA A 645 41.85 -38.58 -12.65
N ALA A 646 41.34 -38.05 -11.53
CA ALA A 646 41.14 -38.78 -10.28
C ALA A 646 39.75 -39.46 -10.21
N ARG A 647 39.00 -39.47 -11.32
CA ARG A 647 37.63 -40.03 -11.41
C ARG A 647 36.66 -39.34 -10.46
N SER A 648 36.84 -38.05 -10.22
CA SER A 648 35.97 -37.23 -9.39
C SER A 648 35.14 -36.30 -10.27
N ALA A 649 33.82 -36.36 -10.15
CA ALA A 649 32.90 -35.45 -10.83
C ALA A 649 32.45 -34.34 -9.88
N GLU A 650 32.61 -33.08 -10.29
CA GLU A 650 32.27 -31.91 -9.48
C GLU A 650 30.83 -31.47 -9.76
N ILE A 651 30.07 -31.20 -8.70
CA ILE A 651 28.75 -30.57 -8.74
C ILE A 651 28.96 -29.06 -8.72
N ASP A 652 28.99 -28.43 -9.89
CA ASP A 652 29.16 -26.97 -10.00
C ASP A 652 27.98 -26.22 -9.38
N THR A 653 26.77 -26.73 -9.59
CA THR A 653 25.52 -26.10 -9.16
C THR A 653 24.52 -27.17 -8.80
N LEU A 654 23.93 -27.07 -7.61
CA LEU A 654 22.82 -27.89 -7.17
C LEU A 654 21.78 -26.98 -6.53
N LEU A 655 20.59 -26.96 -7.12
CA LEU A 655 19.47 -26.11 -6.74
C LEU A 655 18.21 -26.94 -6.57
N MET A 656 17.45 -26.66 -5.52
CA MET A 656 16.09 -27.19 -5.38
C MET A 656 15.14 -26.15 -4.80
N SER A 657 13.91 -26.16 -5.29
CA SER A 657 12.80 -25.40 -4.74
C SER A 657 12.27 -26.06 -3.46
N CYS A 658 11.91 -25.27 -2.46
CA CYS A 658 11.51 -25.75 -1.14
C CYS A 658 10.25 -26.65 -1.15
N ARG A 659 9.41 -26.56 -2.20
CA ARG A 659 8.15 -27.30 -2.33
C ARG A 659 8.29 -28.82 -2.52
N ALA A 660 9.49 -29.30 -2.83
CA ALA A 660 9.76 -30.72 -3.08
C ALA A 660 10.66 -31.38 -2.01
N LEU A 661 11.19 -30.58 -1.07
CA LEU A 661 12.17 -31.04 -0.08
C LEU A 661 11.51 -31.84 1.06
N GLY A 662 12.27 -32.77 1.64
CA GLY A 662 11.85 -33.58 2.79
C GLY A 662 10.93 -34.76 2.43
N ARG A 663 10.84 -35.10 1.14
CA ARG A 663 9.92 -36.13 0.62
C ARG A 663 10.64 -37.24 -0.15
N GLY A 664 11.97 -37.25 -0.13
CA GLY A 664 12.80 -38.18 -0.89
C GLY A 664 13.15 -37.71 -2.31
N VAL A 665 12.71 -36.51 -2.70
CA VAL A 665 13.07 -35.90 -4.01
C VAL A 665 14.55 -35.54 -4.03
N GLU A 666 15.09 -35.05 -2.91
CA GLU A 666 16.52 -34.78 -2.76
C GLU A 666 17.37 -36.04 -2.90
N ASP A 667 16.94 -37.16 -2.32
CA ASP A 667 17.63 -38.44 -2.37
C ASP A 667 17.55 -39.05 -3.77
N ALA A 668 16.40 -38.92 -4.44
CA ALA A 668 16.24 -39.28 -5.84
C ALA A 668 17.13 -38.44 -6.76
N PHE A 669 17.27 -37.14 -6.47
CA PHE A 669 18.17 -36.27 -7.22
C PHE A 669 19.63 -36.73 -7.05
N LEU A 670 20.04 -37.09 -5.84
CA LEU A 670 21.38 -37.58 -5.55
C LEU A 670 21.67 -38.94 -6.18
N ALA A 671 20.71 -39.86 -6.16
CA ALA A 671 20.81 -41.13 -6.86
C ALA A 671 21.01 -40.91 -8.38
N GLY A 672 20.25 -39.98 -8.98
CA GLY A 672 20.39 -39.61 -10.39
C GLY A 672 21.73 -38.95 -10.72
N MET A 673 22.22 -38.03 -9.87
CA MET A 673 23.56 -37.41 -10.01
C MET A 673 24.68 -38.46 -9.92
N ALA A 674 24.58 -39.38 -8.95
CA ALA A 674 25.55 -40.45 -8.76
C ALA A 674 25.56 -41.41 -9.96
N ALA A 675 24.38 -41.80 -10.46
CA ALA A 675 24.26 -42.65 -11.64
C ALA A 675 24.86 -42.00 -12.89
N LEU A 676 24.57 -40.71 -13.13
CA LEU A 676 25.17 -39.94 -14.22
C LEU A 676 26.69 -39.92 -14.12
N ALA A 677 27.23 -39.55 -12.97
CA ALA A 677 28.67 -39.45 -12.76
C ALA A 677 29.36 -40.83 -12.89
N ALA A 678 28.76 -41.89 -12.34
CA ALA A 678 29.24 -43.25 -12.49
C ALA A 678 29.23 -43.72 -13.96
N GLY A 679 28.19 -43.39 -14.72
CA GLY A 679 28.09 -43.66 -16.16
C GLY A 679 29.18 -42.95 -16.98
N GLN A 680 29.72 -41.84 -16.48
CA GLN A 680 30.86 -41.12 -17.05
C GLN A 680 32.22 -41.61 -16.52
N GLY A 681 32.24 -42.63 -15.65
CA GLY A 681 33.44 -43.25 -15.11
C GLY A 681 33.92 -42.70 -13.76
N ALA A 682 33.18 -41.78 -13.14
CA ALA A 682 33.50 -41.26 -11.81
C ALA A 682 33.30 -42.32 -10.72
N THR A 683 34.07 -42.22 -9.64
CA THR A 683 33.90 -42.99 -8.40
C THR A 683 33.55 -42.12 -7.20
N THR A 684 33.65 -40.79 -7.36
CA THR A 684 33.41 -39.81 -6.32
C THR A 684 32.66 -38.61 -6.87
N LEU A 685 31.67 -38.12 -6.12
CA LEU A 685 31.06 -36.81 -6.33
C LEU A 685 31.69 -35.79 -5.38
N VAL A 686 32.02 -34.61 -5.91
CA VAL A 686 32.57 -33.48 -5.16
C VAL A 686 31.57 -32.33 -5.19
N ALA A 687 31.14 -31.86 -4.03
CA ALA A 687 30.21 -30.75 -3.84
C ALA A 687 30.90 -29.57 -3.15
N PRO A 688 31.42 -28.57 -3.91
CA PRO A 688 32.00 -27.36 -3.34
C PRO A 688 30.90 -26.45 -2.79
N TYR A 689 30.74 -26.44 -1.47
CA TYR A 689 29.75 -25.63 -0.78
C TYR A 689 30.27 -24.20 -0.54
N VAL A 690 29.49 -23.20 -0.93
CA VAL A 690 29.75 -21.79 -0.65
C VAL A 690 28.77 -21.29 0.41
N GLU A 691 29.30 -20.85 1.55
CA GLU A 691 28.47 -20.35 2.66
C GLU A 691 27.78 -19.01 2.30
N GLY A 692 26.48 -18.92 2.57
CA GLY A 692 25.68 -17.71 2.42
C GLY A 692 24.67 -17.52 3.54
N LYS A 693 23.99 -16.37 3.55
CA LYS A 693 23.10 -15.96 4.66
C LYS A 693 21.89 -16.87 4.91
N ARG A 694 21.48 -17.68 3.92
CA ARG A 694 20.20 -18.42 3.94
C ARG A 694 20.30 -19.86 3.43
N ASN A 695 21.49 -20.36 3.06
CA ASN A 695 21.65 -21.69 2.44
C ASN A 695 22.10 -22.80 3.39
N ALA A 696 21.87 -22.65 4.70
CA ALA A 696 22.17 -23.69 5.69
C ALA A 696 21.49 -25.04 5.38
N MET A 697 20.33 -25.01 4.71
CA MET A 697 19.57 -26.21 4.38
C MET A 697 20.28 -27.18 3.42
N VAL A 698 21.04 -26.68 2.43
CA VAL A 698 21.82 -27.58 1.55
C VAL A 698 23.02 -28.19 2.29
N LEU A 699 23.59 -27.46 3.25
CA LEU A 699 24.68 -27.97 4.09
C LEU A 699 24.19 -29.11 4.99
N ASP A 700 23.02 -28.96 5.61
CA ASP A 700 22.42 -30.03 6.41
C ASP A 700 22.04 -31.25 5.56
N TYR A 701 21.67 -31.03 4.30
CA TYR A 701 21.49 -32.10 3.34
C TYR A 701 22.79 -32.87 3.04
N LEU A 702 23.90 -32.18 2.74
CA LEU A 702 25.20 -32.84 2.50
C LEU A 702 25.62 -33.71 3.71
N ARG A 703 25.44 -33.19 4.93
CA ARG A 703 25.75 -33.92 6.18
C ARG A 703 24.97 -35.21 6.35
N ARG A 704 23.68 -35.23 6.01
CA ARG A 704 22.82 -36.40 6.19
C ARG A 704 22.91 -37.41 5.04
N SER A 705 23.32 -36.97 3.85
CA SER A 705 23.34 -37.79 2.63
C SER A 705 24.67 -38.51 2.38
N GLY A 706 25.50 -38.65 3.41
CA GLY A 706 26.75 -39.43 3.35
C GLY A 706 27.97 -38.68 2.78
N PHE A 707 27.85 -37.38 2.50
CA PHE A 707 29.03 -36.60 2.14
C PHE A 707 29.93 -36.37 3.36
N THR A 708 31.24 -36.37 3.10
CA THR A 708 32.28 -36.11 4.10
C THR A 708 33.02 -34.82 3.75
N GLU A 709 33.23 -33.95 4.74
CA GLU A 709 33.95 -32.69 4.56
C GLU A 709 35.47 -32.96 4.45
N GLN A 710 36.10 -32.48 3.38
CA GLN A 710 37.54 -32.66 3.12
C GLN A 710 38.39 -31.42 3.47
N GLY A 711 37.76 -30.39 4.07
CA GLY A 711 38.35 -29.07 4.31
C GLY A 711 38.18 -28.12 3.11
N SER A 712 38.31 -26.80 3.33
CA SER A 712 38.12 -25.73 2.33
C SER A 712 36.70 -25.60 1.72
N GLY A 713 35.67 -26.12 2.38
CA GLY A 713 34.28 -26.06 1.91
C GLY A 713 33.89 -27.14 0.90
N ALA A 714 34.78 -28.08 0.58
CA ALA A 714 34.50 -29.19 -0.33
C ALA A 714 33.96 -30.42 0.43
N TRP A 715 32.84 -30.96 -0.07
CA TRP A 715 32.18 -32.16 0.45
C TRP A 715 32.30 -33.30 -0.57
N THR A 716 32.64 -34.51 -0.13
CA THR A 716 32.84 -35.65 -1.04
C THR A 716 31.97 -36.84 -0.68
N LEU A 717 31.38 -37.48 -1.68
CA LEU A 717 30.61 -38.70 -1.56
C LEU A 717 31.22 -39.78 -2.47
N SER A 718 31.55 -40.95 -1.91
CA SER A 718 31.87 -42.11 -2.73
C SER A 718 30.58 -42.63 -3.37
N ILE A 719 30.62 -42.83 -4.69
CA ILE A 719 29.48 -43.34 -5.48
C ILE A 719 29.74 -44.75 -6.03
N VAL A 720 30.73 -45.45 -5.44
CA VAL A 720 31.00 -46.86 -5.76
C VAL A 720 29.79 -47.72 -5.39
N ASP A 721 29.18 -47.43 -4.24
CA ASP A 721 27.85 -47.90 -3.88
C ASP A 721 26.87 -46.74 -4.12
N PRO A 722 25.98 -46.83 -5.12
CA PRO A 722 25.09 -45.72 -5.44
C PRO A 722 24.09 -45.46 -4.29
N PRO A 723 23.74 -44.19 -4.02
CA PRO A 723 22.68 -43.83 -3.08
C PRO A 723 21.38 -44.57 -3.40
N SER A 724 20.75 -45.16 -2.39
CA SER A 724 19.48 -45.88 -2.56
C SER A 724 18.33 -44.92 -2.83
N LEU A 725 17.48 -45.25 -3.81
CA LEU A 725 16.23 -44.55 -4.03
C LEU A 725 15.23 -44.87 -2.89
N PRO A 726 14.52 -43.87 -2.34
CA PRO A 726 13.45 -44.11 -1.38
C PRO A 726 12.34 -44.97 -2.00
N ALA A 727 11.84 -45.97 -1.27
CA ALA A 727 10.89 -46.96 -1.80
C ALA A 727 9.55 -46.36 -2.27
N HIS A 728 9.17 -45.19 -1.74
CA HIS A 728 7.93 -44.49 -2.08
C HIS A 728 8.08 -43.52 -3.26
N VAL A 729 9.27 -43.38 -3.85
CA VAL A 729 9.53 -42.50 -5.00
C VAL A 729 9.57 -43.31 -6.29
N GLN A 730 8.66 -43.00 -7.22
CA GLN A 730 8.74 -43.47 -8.60
C GLN A 730 9.69 -42.56 -9.37
N PHE A 731 10.93 -43.01 -9.53
CA PHE A 731 11.97 -42.24 -10.22
C PHE A 731 12.11 -42.67 -11.69
N ASP A 732 11.86 -41.74 -12.61
CA ASP A 732 12.12 -41.91 -14.03
C ASP A 732 13.34 -41.09 -14.45
N SER A 733 14.34 -41.75 -15.03
CA SER A 733 15.44 -41.06 -15.67
C SER A 733 15.96 -41.85 -16.86
N PRO A 734 16.06 -41.24 -18.05
CA PRO A 734 16.67 -41.88 -19.22
C PRO A 734 18.14 -42.24 -19.01
N LEU A 735 18.77 -41.76 -17.93
CA LEU A 735 20.17 -41.99 -17.58
C LEU A 735 20.41 -43.29 -16.79
N LEU A 736 19.34 -43.93 -16.27
CA LEU A 736 19.43 -45.17 -15.48
C LEU A 736 19.31 -46.47 -16.31
N VAL A 737 19.11 -46.37 -17.63
CA VAL A 737 19.03 -47.56 -18.50
C VAL A 737 20.43 -48.01 -18.88
N THR A 738 21.05 -48.86 -18.07
CA THR A 738 21.87 -50.03 -18.47
C THR A 738 22.60 -50.64 -17.26
N THR A 739 22.10 -51.75 -16.73
CA THR A 739 22.88 -52.90 -16.22
C THR A 739 21.92 -54.06 -15.92
N GLY A 740 21.28 -54.59 -16.97
CA GLY A 740 20.64 -55.91 -16.90
C GLY A 740 21.72 -56.99 -16.98
N ALA A 741 21.96 -57.71 -15.89
CA ALA A 741 22.78 -58.92 -15.87
C ALA A 741 22.13 -60.05 -16.71
N PRO A 742 22.92 -60.98 -17.28
CA PRO A 742 22.50 -61.87 -18.35
C PRO A 742 21.67 -63.05 -17.82
N GLY A 743 20.56 -63.36 -18.51
CA GLY A 743 19.77 -64.57 -18.27
C GLY A 743 20.56 -65.83 -18.62
N GLY A 744 20.86 -66.63 -17.60
CA GLY A 744 21.21 -68.05 -17.74
C GLY A 744 19.94 -68.90 -17.61
N ASN A 745 19.86 -69.92 -18.48
CA ASN A 745 18.79 -70.93 -18.65
C ASN A 745 17.99 -71.32 -17.40
#